data_AF-K7VXY9-F1
#
_entry.id   AF-K7VXY9-F1
#
_cell.length_a   1.000
_cell.length_b   1.000
_cell.length_c   1.000
_cell.angle_alpha   90.00
_cell.angle_beta   90.00
_cell.angle_gamma   90.00
#
_symmetry.space_group_name_H-M   'P 1'
#
loop_
_entity.id
_entity.type
_entity.pdbx_description
1 polymer ?
#
loop_
_entity_poly.entity_id
_entity_poly.type
_entity_poly.pdbx_seq_one_letter_code
_entity_poly.pdbx_strand_id
1 'polypeptide(L)'
;MNTSTTPLTRLDFYYKQIKTIILARQNPITGLLPASTAITAHGDYTDAWVRDNVYSILAVWGLALAYRKLDHDHGRTYELEHSVVKLMRGLLFAMMRQSHKVEKFKHTQSLLDGLHAKYNTATGDIVVGDDEWGHLQLDATSIFLLMLAQMTASGLSIIFTLDEVNFVQNLVYYIGRAYRTPDFGIWERGNKINHGSAELNASSLGMAKAALESINGLNLFGVHGSQASVIHVLPDEIARARITLESLLPRESGSKEVDAALLSIISYPAFAVKDEALRERTFKEIISKLAGKYGCKRFLRDGHQTVLEDTERLHYEPGELKQFEHIECEWPLFFTYLVLDGLFRGEQAQVEKYQQLLQLLLVEQNGLQLLPEIYYVPEENIEAEKLDPQSQLRLPNENIPLVWAQSLYYLGEMLSEGLISLGDIDPLGRHLNVGKNRNSLVQIALIAEDEALQTQLEVYGIETQTPSQIAPIQIRKSEELSRIYTQIGRNDQLGLTGRPLRRLRSLTISRFFRIRDQTVVFLPSFLDSQQFYLTLDYHFLVDEIRGELAYIQKYWSDLGRPTLTLMITRTMLETGSEALLELMQELKDGICHGVQVKLGKLNQLMLTAAIQRIDFLSDTELSQSSVANRGIRCYYLTSHLEKSWSLGHTQEFQMECETNLDLLLEYLRSSENIYEQIELLQTLTRLQGLEFDTGYAGPTNAVTVADLLDEVYTKAGDLGLWAVVRRAAGLRQMLDIGLSDAITSILVQGKQIAVGRAYSQASLIVVPISGSEITEKINNFCREDIRDRVLTQEILIYLGVLIKSEPELFRGFLTLRVGYLILLITSDIAREFILTQDEAYEKLMQLSPFEVKMRLRQVLTGYSGVSNLLRQQESLHVKQKESDIAWVVLPVISEETEVPLDGWRRFRQREGALNRVPKDFFKQVWLLMQHCKGLVIGDKLERRNRLESEVMLSEMTAGERNFALLVEHLLNKIEAPEYRQVNVEALMELATIVANNPKLQIEEYMVLDVLIGHAVRLAWLENHPHRRDYYDEDKATAWPSFYNSSPQDCANYILKAFRFLTEFVQDV
;
A
#
# COMPACT_ATOMS: atom_id res chain seq x y z
N MET A 1 -26.17 32.54 -40.43
CA MET A 1 -27.49 32.70 -41.10
C MET A 1 -28.52 31.97 -40.25
N ASN A 2 -29.41 32.72 -39.60
CA ASN A 2 -30.48 32.19 -38.75
C ASN A 2 -31.58 31.56 -39.61
N THR A 3 -31.71 30.23 -39.57
CA THR A 3 -32.97 29.56 -39.89
C THR A 3 -33.48 28.93 -38.59
N SER A 4 -34.57 29.49 -38.08
CA SER A 4 -35.31 28.98 -36.93
C SER A 4 -35.88 27.59 -37.26
N THR A 5 -35.07 26.56 -37.09
CA THR A 5 -35.56 25.18 -37.01
C THR A 5 -36.20 25.02 -35.64
N THR A 6 -37.46 24.58 -35.60
CA THR A 6 -38.12 24.25 -34.33
C THR A 6 -37.29 23.19 -33.59
N PRO A 7 -37.16 23.25 -32.24
CA PRO A 7 -36.40 22.27 -31.45
C PRO A 7 -36.74 20.81 -31.81
N LEU A 8 -38.01 20.54 -32.09
CA LEU A 8 -38.49 19.25 -32.57
C LEU A 8 -37.77 18.78 -33.86
N THR A 9 -37.56 19.65 -34.85
CA THR A 9 -36.88 19.28 -36.10
C THR A 9 -35.42 18.89 -35.89
N ARG A 10 -34.72 19.54 -34.94
CA ARG A 10 -33.34 19.16 -34.57
C ARG A 10 -33.33 17.83 -33.80
N LEU A 11 -34.27 17.62 -32.88
CA LEU A 11 -34.42 16.34 -32.18
C LEU A 11 -34.76 15.18 -33.14
N ASP A 12 -35.59 15.42 -34.14
CA ASP A 12 -35.90 14.45 -35.20
C ASP A 12 -34.67 14.10 -36.05
N PHE A 13 -33.79 15.07 -36.28
CA PHE A 13 -32.51 14.85 -36.94
C PHE A 13 -31.62 13.92 -36.12
N TYR A 14 -31.37 14.23 -34.84
CA TYR A 14 -30.57 13.37 -33.96
C TYR A 14 -31.18 11.99 -33.77
N TYR A 15 -32.51 11.91 -33.65
CA TYR A 15 -33.20 10.63 -33.56
C TYR A 15 -32.95 9.74 -34.78
N LYS A 16 -33.02 10.28 -36.01
CA LYS A 16 -32.71 9.50 -37.22
C LYS A 16 -31.25 9.03 -37.24
N GLN A 17 -30.32 9.91 -36.86
CA GLN A 17 -28.89 9.58 -36.81
C GLN A 17 -28.60 8.49 -35.77
N ILE A 18 -29.03 8.69 -34.53
CA ILE A 18 -28.85 7.76 -33.41
C ILE A 18 -29.55 6.42 -33.68
N LYS A 19 -30.75 6.43 -34.28
CA LYS A 19 -31.44 5.20 -34.66
C LYS A 19 -30.66 4.39 -35.69
N THR A 20 -30.07 5.06 -36.68
CA THR A 20 -29.31 4.42 -37.76
C THR A 20 -27.93 3.97 -37.31
N ILE A 21 -27.25 4.74 -36.45
CA ILE A 21 -25.85 4.50 -36.07
C ILE A 21 -25.73 3.69 -34.78
N ILE A 22 -26.56 3.95 -33.77
CA ILE A 22 -26.41 3.32 -32.45
C ILE A 22 -27.47 2.22 -32.28
N LEU A 23 -28.75 2.56 -32.34
CA LEU A 23 -29.83 1.62 -32.01
C LEU A 23 -29.96 0.46 -33.00
N ALA A 24 -29.64 0.67 -34.27
CA ALA A 24 -29.63 -0.39 -35.28
C ALA A 24 -28.65 -1.52 -34.95
N ARG A 25 -27.60 -1.24 -34.15
CA ARG A 25 -26.60 -2.21 -33.70
C ARG A 25 -26.95 -2.86 -32.36
N GLN A 26 -27.97 -2.35 -31.66
CA GLN A 26 -28.35 -2.86 -30.34
C GLN A 26 -29.00 -4.23 -30.46
N ASN A 27 -28.48 -5.21 -29.72
CA ASN A 27 -29.06 -6.54 -29.71
C ASN A 27 -30.50 -6.50 -29.15
N PRO A 28 -31.48 -7.08 -29.86
CA PRO A 28 -32.89 -7.00 -29.47
C PRO A 28 -33.26 -7.89 -28.28
N ILE A 29 -32.37 -8.75 -27.78
CA ILE A 29 -32.61 -9.58 -26.60
C ILE A 29 -31.85 -9.02 -25.41
N THR A 30 -30.52 -8.98 -25.49
CA THR A 30 -29.66 -8.56 -24.37
C THR A 30 -29.64 -7.04 -24.17
N GLY A 31 -29.89 -6.26 -25.23
CA GLY A 31 -29.70 -4.81 -25.23
C GLY A 31 -28.25 -4.36 -25.40
N LEU A 32 -27.30 -5.28 -25.52
CA LEU A 32 -25.88 -4.97 -25.67
C LEU A 32 -25.56 -4.45 -27.08
N LEU A 33 -24.52 -3.62 -27.16
CA LEU A 33 -23.93 -3.10 -28.39
C LEU A 33 -22.58 -3.77 -28.63
N PRO A 34 -22.27 -4.18 -29.88
CA PRO A 34 -20.91 -4.57 -30.24
C PRO A 34 -20.01 -3.31 -30.25
N ALA A 35 -18.72 -3.46 -29.91
CA ALA A 35 -17.77 -2.35 -29.93
C ALA A 35 -17.50 -1.82 -31.36
N SER A 36 -17.48 -2.70 -32.36
CA SER A 36 -17.43 -2.36 -33.79
C SER A 36 -18.11 -3.43 -34.65
N THR A 37 -18.31 -3.11 -35.93
CA THR A 37 -18.78 -4.05 -36.95
C THR A 37 -17.63 -4.74 -37.69
N ALA A 38 -16.37 -4.38 -37.41
CA ALA A 38 -15.19 -4.94 -38.06
C ALA A 38 -14.55 -6.03 -37.19
N ILE A 39 -14.17 -7.16 -37.81
CA ILE A 39 -13.23 -8.12 -37.22
C ILE A 39 -11.85 -7.69 -37.71
N THR A 40 -10.98 -7.23 -36.81
CA THR A 40 -9.62 -6.78 -37.16
C THR A 40 -8.58 -7.73 -36.60
N ALA A 41 -7.31 -7.56 -37.00
CA ALA A 41 -6.19 -8.32 -36.44
C ALA A 41 -6.01 -8.12 -34.91
N HIS A 42 -6.62 -7.07 -34.33
CA HIS A 42 -6.51 -6.72 -32.91
C HIS A 42 -7.66 -7.24 -32.03
N GLY A 43 -8.63 -7.97 -32.60
CA GLY A 43 -9.70 -8.63 -31.84
C GLY A 43 -11.02 -8.75 -32.61
N ASP A 44 -11.91 -9.61 -32.08
CA ASP A 44 -13.30 -9.66 -32.51
C ASP A 44 -14.09 -8.52 -31.82
N TYR A 45 -14.17 -7.37 -32.49
CA TYR A 45 -14.92 -6.22 -31.97
C TYR A 45 -16.44 -6.42 -32.04
N THR A 46 -16.94 -7.60 -32.42
CA THR A 46 -18.37 -7.94 -32.33
C THR A 46 -18.82 -8.25 -30.89
N ASP A 47 -17.87 -8.39 -29.96
CA ASP A 47 -18.15 -8.49 -28.52
C ASP A 47 -18.59 -7.14 -27.91
N ALA A 48 -19.26 -7.21 -26.77
CA ALA A 48 -19.77 -6.10 -26.01
C ALA A 48 -18.84 -5.76 -24.84
N TRP A 49 -18.02 -4.73 -25.00
CA TRP A 49 -17.23 -4.16 -23.90
C TRP A 49 -18.11 -3.31 -22.99
N VAL A 50 -17.96 -3.47 -21.67
CA VAL A 50 -18.74 -2.71 -20.67
C VAL A 50 -18.57 -1.21 -20.89
N ARG A 51 -17.32 -0.75 -21.03
CA ARG A 51 -16.97 0.67 -21.22
C ARG A 51 -17.63 1.24 -22.47
N ASP A 52 -17.42 0.62 -23.62
CA ASP A 52 -17.91 1.06 -24.92
C ASP A 52 -19.44 1.10 -24.95
N ASN A 53 -20.10 0.11 -24.33
CA ASN A 53 -21.55 0.09 -24.17
C ASN A 53 -22.07 1.28 -23.36
N VAL A 54 -21.45 1.54 -22.20
CA VAL A 54 -21.87 2.63 -21.31
C VAL A 54 -21.64 4.00 -21.95
N TYR A 55 -20.52 4.23 -22.65
CA TYR A 55 -20.30 5.50 -23.35
C TYR A 55 -21.18 5.66 -24.60
N SER A 56 -21.40 4.58 -25.35
CA SER A 56 -22.20 4.60 -26.58
C SER A 56 -23.68 4.89 -26.32
N ILE A 57 -24.21 4.49 -25.15
CA ILE A 57 -25.61 4.73 -24.80
C ILE A 57 -25.90 6.17 -24.33
N LEU A 58 -24.86 6.98 -24.04
CA LEU A 58 -25.03 8.34 -23.50
C LEU A 58 -25.75 9.28 -24.47
N ALA A 59 -25.50 9.20 -25.78
CA ALA A 59 -26.24 9.99 -26.76
C ALA A 59 -27.73 9.62 -26.80
N VAL A 60 -28.05 8.33 -26.66
CA VAL A 60 -29.45 7.85 -26.59
C VAL A 60 -30.12 8.38 -25.34
N TRP A 61 -29.44 8.33 -24.19
CA TRP A 61 -29.93 8.88 -22.92
C TRP A 61 -30.12 10.40 -22.99
N GLY A 62 -29.14 11.14 -23.50
CA GLY A 62 -29.23 12.60 -23.70
C GLY A 62 -30.39 12.98 -24.62
N LEU A 63 -30.58 12.25 -25.73
CA LEU A 63 -31.71 12.47 -26.63
C LEU A 63 -33.06 12.16 -25.95
N ALA A 64 -33.14 11.10 -25.14
CA ALA A 64 -34.33 10.77 -24.37
C ALA A 64 -34.71 11.89 -23.40
N LEU A 65 -33.72 12.42 -22.66
CA LEU A 65 -33.90 13.56 -21.76
C LEU A 65 -34.37 14.81 -22.51
N ALA A 66 -33.87 15.04 -23.73
CA ALA A 66 -34.30 16.14 -24.58
C ALA A 66 -35.77 16.00 -24.99
N TYR A 67 -36.20 14.81 -25.42
CA TYR A 67 -37.61 14.53 -25.76
C TYR A 67 -38.53 14.62 -24.55
N ARG A 68 -38.06 14.26 -23.34
CA ARG A 68 -38.82 14.36 -22.09
C ARG A 68 -39.28 15.79 -21.79
N LYS A 69 -38.61 16.80 -22.34
CA LYS A 69 -38.98 18.21 -22.21
C LYS A 69 -40.12 18.65 -23.15
N LEU A 70 -40.59 17.76 -24.03
CA LEU A 70 -41.69 18.02 -24.96
C LEU A 70 -43.00 17.39 -24.47
N ASP A 71 -44.13 18.10 -24.65
CA ASP A 71 -45.46 17.59 -24.28
C ASP A 71 -45.96 16.45 -25.21
N HIS A 72 -45.55 16.47 -26.48
CA HIS A 72 -45.90 15.46 -27.49
C HIS A 72 -44.64 14.97 -28.21
N ASP A 73 -44.14 13.82 -27.80
CA ASP A 73 -42.88 13.21 -28.27
C ASP A 73 -43.07 12.02 -29.23
N HIS A 74 -44.32 11.71 -29.58
CA HIS A 74 -44.72 10.54 -30.37
C HIS A 74 -44.25 9.19 -29.78
N GLY A 75 -44.08 9.09 -28.45
CA GLY A 75 -43.61 7.90 -27.76
C GLY A 75 -42.10 7.65 -27.89
N ARG A 76 -41.34 8.60 -28.45
CA ARG A 76 -39.89 8.46 -28.64
C ARG A 76 -39.11 8.50 -27.33
N THR A 77 -39.58 9.23 -26.32
CA THR A 77 -38.94 9.22 -24.99
C THR A 77 -38.95 7.80 -24.44
N TYR A 78 -40.11 7.13 -24.48
CA TYR A 78 -40.25 5.76 -23.99
C TYR A 78 -39.35 4.77 -24.77
N GLU A 79 -39.30 4.86 -26.10
CA GLU A 79 -38.41 4.03 -26.94
C GLU A 79 -36.94 4.18 -26.53
N LEU A 80 -36.47 5.42 -26.42
CA LEU A 80 -35.07 5.73 -26.11
C LEU A 80 -34.71 5.37 -24.66
N GLU A 81 -35.56 5.71 -23.68
CA GLU A 81 -35.35 5.35 -22.28
C GLU A 81 -35.32 3.83 -22.09
N HIS A 82 -36.23 3.10 -22.75
CA HIS A 82 -36.26 1.66 -22.66
C HIS A 82 -35.01 1.03 -23.30
N SER A 83 -34.50 1.60 -24.40
CA SER A 83 -33.22 1.17 -24.99
C SER A 83 -32.05 1.35 -24.01
N VAL A 84 -31.97 2.49 -23.30
CA VAL A 84 -30.95 2.75 -22.27
C VAL A 84 -31.06 1.74 -21.13
N VAL A 85 -32.27 1.56 -20.58
CA VAL A 85 -32.54 0.61 -19.49
C VAL A 85 -32.15 -0.80 -19.91
N LYS A 86 -32.49 -1.21 -21.14
CA LYS A 86 -32.20 -2.55 -21.64
C LYS A 86 -30.70 -2.82 -21.73
N LEU A 87 -29.91 -1.88 -22.25
CA LEU A 87 -28.45 -2.02 -22.33
C LEU A 87 -27.81 -2.12 -20.94
N MET A 88 -28.16 -1.19 -20.04
CA MET A 88 -27.60 -1.18 -18.68
C MET A 88 -27.97 -2.46 -17.91
N ARG A 89 -29.19 -2.97 -18.12
CA ARG A 89 -29.60 -4.26 -17.55
C ARG A 89 -28.88 -5.44 -18.20
N GLY A 90 -28.62 -5.41 -19.51
CA GLY A 90 -27.82 -6.42 -20.20
C GLY A 90 -26.44 -6.57 -19.57
N LEU A 91 -25.75 -5.45 -19.31
CA LEU A 91 -24.46 -5.42 -18.61
C LEU A 91 -24.57 -5.95 -17.18
N LEU A 92 -25.60 -5.51 -16.44
CA LEU A 92 -25.87 -6.00 -15.08
C LEU A 92 -26.02 -7.52 -15.05
N PHE A 93 -26.81 -8.09 -15.96
CA PHE A 93 -27.02 -9.53 -16.04
C PHE A 93 -25.73 -10.29 -16.38
N ALA A 94 -24.92 -9.77 -17.30
CA ALA A 94 -23.63 -10.38 -17.66
C ALA A 94 -22.66 -10.39 -16.46
N MET A 95 -22.61 -9.30 -15.68
CA MET A 95 -21.81 -9.24 -14.45
C MET A 95 -22.38 -10.13 -13.34
N MET A 96 -23.71 -10.19 -13.16
CA MET A 96 -24.36 -11.02 -12.15
C MET A 96 -24.11 -12.52 -12.35
N ARG A 97 -23.98 -12.99 -13.61
CA ARG A 97 -23.57 -14.37 -13.91
C ARG A 97 -22.17 -14.72 -13.36
N GLN A 98 -21.35 -13.72 -13.07
CA GLN A 98 -20.02 -13.86 -12.48
C GLN A 98 -19.99 -13.46 -11.00
N SER A 99 -21.10 -13.56 -10.25
CA SER A 99 -21.14 -13.21 -8.83
C SER A 99 -20.07 -13.91 -7.98
N HIS A 100 -19.73 -15.16 -8.31
CA HIS A 100 -18.65 -15.91 -7.67
C HIS A 100 -17.27 -15.25 -7.83
N LYS A 101 -17.01 -14.58 -8.97
CA LYS A 101 -15.77 -13.80 -9.18
C LYS A 101 -15.75 -12.57 -8.30
N VAL A 102 -16.88 -11.84 -8.23
CA VAL A 102 -17.03 -10.68 -7.33
C VAL A 102 -16.78 -11.10 -5.88
N GLU A 103 -17.34 -12.22 -5.44
CA GLU A 103 -17.11 -12.77 -4.10
C GLU A 103 -15.62 -13.03 -3.85
N LYS A 104 -14.97 -13.78 -4.73
CA LYS A 104 -13.56 -14.15 -4.58
C LYS A 104 -12.64 -12.93 -4.62
N PHE A 105 -12.85 -12.01 -5.57
CA PHE A 105 -12.03 -10.81 -5.75
C PHE A 105 -12.06 -9.88 -4.55
N LYS A 106 -13.20 -9.77 -3.84
CA LYS A 106 -13.28 -8.99 -2.59
C LYS A 106 -12.21 -9.42 -1.60
N HIS A 107 -11.76 -10.67 -1.61
CA HIS A 107 -10.71 -11.18 -0.72
C HIS A 107 -9.32 -11.15 -1.37
N THR A 108 -9.20 -11.65 -2.60
CA THR A 108 -7.90 -11.91 -3.24
C THR A 108 -7.31 -10.69 -3.93
N GLN A 109 -8.15 -9.86 -4.57
CA GLN A 109 -7.73 -8.79 -5.48
C GLN A 109 -6.80 -9.27 -6.62
N SER A 110 -6.86 -10.57 -6.94
CA SER A 110 -6.04 -11.21 -7.97
C SER A 110 -6.57 -10.85 -9.36
N LEU A 111 -5.66 -10.76 -10.34
CA LEU A 111 -6.00 -10.49 -11.74
C LEU A 111 -7.00 -11.51 -12.30
N LEU A 112 -6.80 -12.80 -12.00
CA LEU A 112 -7.63 -13.90 -12.49
C LEU A 112 -9.05 -13.90 -11.91
N ASP A 113 -9.21 -13.32 -10.72
CA ASP A 113 -10.51 -13.26 -10.03
C ASP A 113 -11.34 -12.04 -10.47
N GLY A 114 -10.80 -11.18 -11.33
CA GLY A 114 -11.50 -10.00 -11.84
C GLY A 114 -12.71 -10.33 -12.72
N LEU A 115 -13.70 -9.43 -12.73
CA LEU A 115 -14.82 -9.54 -13.68
C LEU A 115 -14.30 -9.43 -15.12
N HIS A 116 -14.93 -10.16 -16.04
CA HIS A 116 -14.67 -9.98 -17.46
C HIS A 116 -15.11 -8.58 -17.90
N ALA A 117 -14.30 -7.94 -18.74
CA ALA A 117 -14.58 -6.60 -19.25
C ALA A 117 -15.41 -6.60 -20.55
N LYS A 118 -15.50 -7.76 -21.23
CA LYS A 118 -16.22 -7.95 -22.49
C LYS A 118 -17.07 -9.23 -22.47
N TYR A 119 -18.17 -9.19 -23.22
CA TYR A 119 -19.19 -10.24 -23.24
C TYR A 119 -19.67 -10.53 -24.65
N ASN A 120 -20.23 -11.72 -24.87
CA ASN A 120 -20.89 -12.02 -26.11
C ASN A 120 -22.13 -11.12 -26.25
N THR A 121 -22.21 -10.36 -27.34
CA THR A 121 -23.30 -9.41 -27.56
C THR A 121 -24.69 -10.07 -27.57
N ALA A 122 -24.81 -11.31 -28.04
CA ALA A 122 -26.09 -11.99 -28.19
C ALA A 122 -26.54 -12.76 -26.93
N THR A 123 -25.60 -13.25 -26.12
CA THR A 123 -25.92 -14.08 -24.94
C THR A 123 -25.60 -13.44 -23.61
N GLY A 124 -24.66 -12.49 -23.57
CA GLY A 124 -24.10 -11.91 -22.35
C GLY A 124 -23.12 -12.82 -21.61
N ASP A 125 -22.65 -13.90 -22.25
CA ASP A 125 -21.68 -14.83 -21.66
C ASP A 125 -20.23 -14.36 -21.85
N ILE A 126 -19.31 -14.97 -21.11
CA ILE A 126 -17.87 -14.78 -21.29
C ILE A 126 -17.43 -15.30 -22.67
N VAL A 127 -16.44 -14.63 -23.27
CA VAL A 127 -16.00 -14.87 -24.66
C VAL A 127 -14.56 -15.39 -24.76
N VAL A 128 -13.79 -15.27 -23.68
CA VAL A 128 -12.40 -15.73 -23.55
C VAL A 128 -12.17 -16.30 -22.14
N GLY A 129 -11.07 -17.01 -21.92
CA GLY A 129 -10.66 -17.52 -20.60
C GLY A 129 -10.19 -16.42 -19.63
N ASP A 130 -10.01 -16.78 -18.35
CA ASP A 130 -9.63 -15.85 -17.27
C ASP A 130 -8.18 -15.32 -17.39
N ASP A 131 -7.29 -16.10 -18.02
CA ASP A 131 -5.86 -15.82 -18.23
C ASP A 131 -5.53 -15.36 -19.66
N GLU A 132 -6.51 -15.40 -20.57
CA GLU A 132 -6.34 -15.10 -21.99
C GLU A 132 -6.41 -13.60 -22.32
N TRP A 133 -6.94 -12.77 -21.41
CA TRP A 133 -7.16 -11.34 -21.65
C TRP A 133 -7.01 -10.50 -20.38
N GLY A 134 -6.67 -9.22 -20.54
CA GLY A 134 -6.57 -8.23 -19.47
C GLY A 134 -7.93 -7.82 -18.89
N HIS A 135 -8.64 -8.76 -18.25
CA HIS A 135 -10.01 -8.61 -17.78
C HIS A 135 -10.18 -7.62 -16.65
N LEU A 136 -9.22 -7.58 -15.72
CA LEU A 136 -9.31 -6.68 -14.58
C LEU A 136 -9.18 -5.22 -15.05
N GLN A 137 -10.33 -4.61 -15.28
CA GLN A 137 -10.51 -3.22 -15.71
C GLN A 137 -11.46 -2.53 -14.74
N LEU A 138 -10.88 -1.85 -13.75
CA LEU A 138 -11.66 -1.21 -12.70
C LEU A 138 -12.41 0.03 -13.23
N ASP A 139 -11.89 0.69 -14.27
CA ASP A 139 -12.57 1.76 -14.98
C ASP A 139 -13.93 1.32 -15.52
N ALA A 140 -14.00 0.14 -16.14
CA ALA A 140 -15.19 -0.37 -16.81
C ALA A 140 -16.35 -0.62 -15.82
N THR A 141 -16.07 -1.30 -14.71
CA THR A 141 -17.07 -1.50 -13.64
C THR A 141 -17.45 -0.17 -12.99
N SER A 142 -16.50 0.75 -12.86
CA SER A 142 -16.73 2.05 -12.22
C SER A 142 -17.58 2.98 -13.07
N ILE A 143 -17.34 3.07 -14.39
CA ILE A 143 -18.17 3.90 -15.27
C ILE A 143 -19.61 3.38 -15.34
N PHE A 144 -19.81 2.06 -15.29
CA PHE A 144 -21.13 1.45 -15.16
C PHE A 144 -21.84 1.93 -13.88
N LEU A 145 -21.18 1.86 -12.72
CA LEU A 145 -21.76 2.32 -11.45
C LEU A 145 -22.01 3.83 -11.42
N LEU A 146 -21.08 4.63 -11.98
CA LEU A 146 -21.22 6.08 -12.09
C LEU A 146 -22.45 6.44 -12.94
N MET A 147 -22.60 5.84 -14.12
CA MET A 147 -23.74 6.11 -15.00
C MET A 147 -25.04 5.51 -14.47
N LEU A 148 -25.00 4.35 -13.80
CA LEU A 148 -26.16 3.81 -13.08
C LEU A 148 -26.69 4.83 -12.08
N ALA A 149 -25.79 5.47 -11.32
CA ALA A 149 -26.16 6.49 -10.35
C ALA A 149 -26.78 7.74 -11.02
N GLN A 150 -26.14 8.28 -12.06
CA GLN A 150 -26.65 9.45 -12.79
C GLN A 150 -28.00 9.17 -13.46
N MET A 151 -28.13 8.02 -14.13
CA MET A 151 -29.36 7.61 -14.82
C MET A 151 -30.50 7.37 -13.82
N THR A 152 -30.24 6.73 -12.68
CA THR A 152 -31.23 6.53 -11.62
C THR A 152 -31.67 7.87 -11.02
N ALA A 153 -30.72 8.78 -10.76
CA ALA A 153 -31.01 10.13 -10.28
C ALA A 153 -31.81 10.97 -11.30
N SER A 154 -31.62 10.71 -12.61
CA SER A 154 -32.43 11.31 -13.68
C SER A 154 -33.85 10.73 -13.78
N GLY A 155 -34.18 9.68 -13.01
CA GLY A 155 -35.50 9.05 -12.98
C GLY A 155 -35.65 7.74 -13.75
N LEU A 156 -34.57 7.19 -14.33
CA LEU A 156 -34.64 5.87 -14.99
C LEU A 156 -34.69 4.75 -13.95
N SER A 157 -35.58 3.78 -14.17
CA SER A 157 -35.67 2.56 -13.36
C SER A 157 -34.84 1.46 -14.02
N ILE A 158 -33.63 1.21 -13.51
CA ILE A 158 -32.70 0.19 -14.05
C ILE A 158 -32.66 -1.06 -13.18
N ILE A 159 -32.73 -0.90 -11.85
CA ILE A 159 -32.69 -1.99 -10.86
C ILE A 159 -34.12 -2.31 -10.41
N PHE A 160 -34.47 -3.60 -10.38
CA PHE A 160 -35.84 -4.09 -10.16
C PHE A 160 -35.98 -5.01 -8.94
N THR A 161 -34.90 -5.61 -8.45
CA THR A 161 -34.96 -6.56 -7.33
C THR A 161 -33.94 -6.24 -6.23
N LEU A 162 -34.21 -6.70 -5.00
CA LEU A 162 -33.24 -6.57 -3.90
C LEU A 162 -31.99 -7.44 -4.14
N ASP A 163 -32.09 -8.51 -4.93
CA ASP A 163 -30.93 -9.31 -5.31
C ASP A 163 -29.96 -8.52 -6.19
N GLU A 164 -30.49 -7.76 -7.15
CA GLU A 164 -29.71 -6.83 -7.97
C GLU A 164 -29.14 -5.68 -7.11
N VAL A 165 -29.87 -5.14 -6.13
CA VAL A 165 -29.35 -4.16 -5.16
C VAL A 165 -28.14 -4.72 -4.42
N ASN A 166 -28.28 -5.93 -3.86
CA ASN A 166 -27.20 -6.59 -3.13
C ASN A 166 -25.99 -6.85 -4.03
N PHE A 167 -26.21 -7.21 -5.30
CA PHE A 167 -25.12 -7.34 -6.27
C PHE A 167 -24.39 -6.01 -6.51
N VAL A 168 -25.12 -4.91 -6.75
CA VAL A 168 -24.55 -3.57 -6.91
C VAL A 168 -23.79 -3.13 -5.66
N GLN A 169 -24.30 -3.44 -4.46
CA GLN A 169 -23.61 -3.19 -3.20
C GLN A 169 -22.28 -3.97 -3.10
N ASN A 170 -22.19 -5.17 -3.69
CA ASN A 170 -20.93 -5.90 -3.77
C ASN A 170 -19.98 -5.35 -4.84
N LEU A 171 -20.49 -4.78 -5.93
CA LEU A 171 -19.66 -4.05 -6.89
C LEU A 171 -19.01 -2.81 -6.25
N VAL A 172 -19.69 -2.15 -5.30
CA VAL A 172 -19.08 -1.09 -4.47
C VAL A 172 -17.89 -1.64 -3.68
N TYR A 173 -18.03 -2.80 -3.03
CA TYR A 173 -16.90 -3.42 -2.31
C TYR A 173 -15.78 -3.92 -3.23
N TYR A 174 -16.14 -4.29 -4.47
CA TYR A 174 -15.21 -4.68 -5.52
C TYR A 174 -14.31 -3.50 -5.93
N ILE A 175 -14.87 -2.32 -6.20
CA ILE A 175 -14.10 -1.13 -6.58
C ILE A 175 -13.55 -0.32 -5.40
N GLY A 176 -14.04 -0.54 -4.17
CA GLY A 176 -13.67 0.21 -2.96
C GLY A 176 -12.17 0.21 -2.61
N ARG A 177 -11.39 -0.73 -3.17
CA ARG A 177 -9.94 -0.81 -2.99
C ARG A 177 -9.12 -0.45 -4.24
N ALA A 178 -9.72 0.18 -5.24
CA ALA A 178 -9.03 0.66 -6.44
C ALA A 178 -7.77 1.47 -6.16
N TYR A 179 -7.71 2.20 -5.03
CA TYR A 179 -6.54 2.98 -4.58
C TYR A 179 -5.24 2.17 -4.37
N ARG A 180 -5.33 0.84 -4.36
CA ARG A 180 -4.19 -0.07 -4.16
C ARG A 180 -4.23 -1.33 -5.01
N THR A 181 -5.12 -1.40 -5.99
CA THR A 181 -5.32 -2.57 -6.83
C THR A 181 -4.85 -2.23 -8.24
N PRO A 182 -3.68 -2.74 -8.67
CA PRO A 182 -3.23 -2.63 -10.05
C PRO A 182 -4.23 -3.32 -11.00
N ASP A 183 -4.46 -2.73 -12.16
CA ASP A 183 -5.36 -3.24 -13.19
C ASP A 183 -4.75 -3.05 -14.60
N PHE A 184 -5.45 -3.49 -15.64
CA PHE A 184 -4.98 -3.34 -17.03
C PHE A 184 -5.28 -1.96 -17.63
N GLY A 185 -6.06 -1.13 -16.92
CA GLY A 185 -6.46 0.20 -17.34
C GLY A 185 -7.37 0.20 -18.56
N ILE A 186 -7.76 1.40 -18.99
CA ILE A 186 -8.71 1.61 -20.08
C ILE A 186 -8.24 1.07 -21.45
N TRP A 187 -6.92 0.90 -21.60
CA TRP A 187 -6.30 0.38 -22.83
C TRP A 187 -6.00 -1.11 -22.77
N GLU A 188 -6.31 -1.79 -21.67
CA GLU A 188 -6.24 -3.26 -21.55
C GLU A 188 -4.81 -3.83 -21.59
N ARG A 189 -3.82 -3.01 -21.18
CA ARG A 189 -2.39 -3.36 -21.27
C ARG A 189 -1.65 -3.41 -19.93
N GLY A 190 -2.14 -2.70 -18.93
CA GLY A 190 -1.40 -2.49 -17.69
C GLY A 190 -0.13 -1.68 -17.95
N ASN A 191 1.04 -2.31 -17.93
CA ASN A 191 2.30 -1.64 -18.25
C ASN A 191 2.43 -1.24 -19.73
N LYS A 192 3.25 -0.22 -20.01
CA LYS A 192 3.43 0.34 -21.36
C LYS A 192 3.89 -0.67 -22.42
N ILE A 193 4.63 -1.71 -22.01
CA ILE A 193 5.19 -2.74 -22.88
C ILE A 193 4.20 -3.91 -23.09
N ASN A 194 3.17 -4.02 -22.24
CA ASN A 194 2.12 -5.03 -22.27
C ASN A 194 2.58 -6.49 -22.11
N HIS A 195 3.52 -6.76 -21.21
CA HIS A 195 3.93 -8.14 -20.85
C HIS A 195 2.94 -8.80 -19.85
N GLY A 196 1.69 -8.35 -19.79
CA GLY A 196 0.69 -8.88 -18.85
C GLY A 196 0.80 -8.35 -17.40
N SER A 197 1.67 -7.37 -17.15
CA SER A 197 1.83 -6.76 -15.82
C SER A 197 0.85 -5.62 -15.59
N ALA A 198 -0.06 -5.78 -14.63
CA ALA A 198 -0.98 -4.73 -14.21
C ALA A 198 -0.28 -3.58 -13.47
N GLU A 199 -0.82 -2.37 -13.59
CA GLU A 199 -0.31 -1.16 -12.92
C GLU A 199 -1.44 -0.40 -12.23
N LEU A 200 -1.11 0.46 -11.28
CA LEU A 200 -2.09 1.36 -10.69
C LEU A 200 -2.38 2.51 -11.68
N ASN A 201 -3.49 2.41 -12.41
CA ASN A 201 -3.90 3.37 -13.42
C ASN A 201 -4.75 4.50 -12.81
N ALA A 202 -4.34 5.76 -13.02
CA ALA A 202 -5.01 6.93 -12.48
C ALA A 202 -6.40 7.13 -13.10
N SER A 203 -6.59 6.81 -14.39
CA SER A 203 -7.89 6.81 -15.06
C SER A 203 -8.90 5.86 -14.39
N SER A 204 -8.51 4.60 -14.13
CA SER A 204 -9.32 3.62 -13.40
C SER A 204 -9.64 4.10 -11.98
N LEU A 205 -8.64 4.61 -11.27
CA LEU A 205 -8.80 5.10 -9.91
C LEU A 205 -9.75 6.32 -9.81
N GLY A 206 -9.59 7.28 -10.72
CA GLY A 206 -10.43 8.47 -10.79
C GLY A 206 -11.89 8.11 -11.09
N MET A 207 -12.10 7.16 -12.00
CA MET A 207 -13.43 6.65 -12.31
C MET A 207 -14.06 5.92 -11.10
N ALA A 208 -13.30 5.05 -10.43
CA ALA A 208 -13.74 4.35 -9.22
C ALA A 208 -14.13 5.31 -8.10
N LYS A 209 -13.28 6.32 -7.84
CA LYS A 209 -13.59 7.39 -6.89
C LYS A 209 -14.91 8.08 -7.23
N ALA A 210 -15.11 8.42 -8.50
CA ALA A 210 -16.32 9.11 -8.94
C ALA A 210 -17.57 8.24 -8.80
N ALA A 211 -17.47 6.95 -9.13
CA ALA A 211 -18.54 5.99 -8.93
C ALA A 211 -18.93 5.86 -7.45
N LEU A 212 -17.94 5.68 -6.58
CA LEU A 212 -18.13 5.59 -5.12
C LEU A 212 -18.77 6.85 -4.54
N GLU A 213 -18.32 8.04 -4.95
CA GLU A 213 -18.94 9.31 -4.52
C GLU A 213 -20.39 9.45 -5.00
N SER A 214 -20.72 8.94 -6.19
CA SER A 214 -22.04 9.15 -6.82
C SER A 214 -23.12 8.19 -6.32
N ILE A 215 -22.74 6.94 -6.06
CA ILE A 215 -23.68 5.91 -5.64
C ILE A 215 -23.93 5.91 -4.12
N ASN A 216 -23.07 6.58 -3.34
CA ASN A 216 -23.19 6.61 -1.88
C ASN A 216 -24.51 7.26 -1.42
N GLY A 217 -25.31 6.52 -0.66
CA GLY A 217 -26.61 6.97 -0.16
C GLY A 217 -27.71 7.01 -1.21
N LEU A 218 -27.43 6.59 -2.45
CA LEU A 218 -28.42 6.55 -3.52
C LEU A 218 -29.39 5.39 -3.31
N ASN A 219 -30.68 5.66 -3.50
CA ASN A 219 -31.70 4.62 -3.56
C ASN A 219 -31.85 4.10 -5.00
N LEU A 220 -31.54 2.82 -5.24
CA LEU A 220 -31.55 2.24 -6.58
C LEU A 220 -32.96 2.04 -7.17
N PHE A 221 -34.01 2.10 -6.35
CA PHE A 221 -35.40 2.14 -6.82
C PHE A 221 -35.94 3.58 -6.95
N GLY A 222 -35.05 4.58 -6.89
CA GLY A 222 -35.40 5.98 -6.95
C GLY A 222 -36.37 6.39 -5.83
N VAL A 223 -37.38 7.18 -6.19
CA VAL A 223 -38.40 7.69 -5.25
C VAL A 223 -39.29 6.61 -4.63
N HIS A 224 -39.31 5.41 -5.20
CA HIS A 224 -40.16 4.30 -4.75
C HIS A 224 -39.42 3.33 -3.80
N GLY A 225 -38.14 3.57 -3.51
CA GLY A 225 -37.34 2.66 -2.73
C GLY A 225 -37.46 2.79 -1.21
N SER A 226 -36.97 1.77 -0.52
CA SER A 226 -36.90 1.73 0.94
C SER A 226 -35.44 1.85 1.42
N GLN A 227 -35.19 1.81 2.74
CA GLN A 227 -33.81 1.77 3.26
C GLN A 227 -33.04 0.52 2.81
N ALA A 228 -33.73 -0.57 2.45
CA ALA A 228 -33.08 -1.79 1.96
C ALA A 228 -32.50 -1.67 0.54
N SER A 229 -32.92 -0.63 -0.22
CA SER A 229 -32.42 -0.37 -1.57
C SER A 229 -31.42 0.79 -1.64
N VAL A 230 -30.95 1.27 -0.49
CA VAL A 230 -29.92 2.32 -0.38
C VAL A 230 -28.54 1.68 -0.43
N ILE A 231 -27.66 2.23 -1.26
CA ILE A 231 -26.25 1.79 -1.34
C ILE A 231 -25.40 2.51 -0.30
N HIS A 232 -24.56 1.76 0.40
CA HIS A 232 -23.67 2.25 1.43
C HIS A 232 -22.21 2.14 0.97
N VAL A 233 -21.53 3.28 0.92
CA VAL A 233 -20.10 3.37 0.59
C VAL A 233 -19.32 3.82 1.82
N LEU A 234 -18.12 3.28 2.03
CA LEU A 234 -17.26 3.71 3.12
C LEU A 234 -16.53 5.01 2.75
N PRO A 235 -16.68 6.11 3.51
CA PRO A 235 -16.01 7.38 3.23
C PRO A 235 -14.48 7.28 3.16
N ASP A 236 -13.90 6.41 3.98
CA ASP A 236 -12.44 6.17 3.99
C ASP A 236 -11.92 5.58 2.67
N GLU A 237 -12.74 4.83 1.92
CA GLU A 237 -12.36 4.31 0.60
C GLU A 237 -12.28 5.43 -0.43
N ILE A 238 -13.25 6.36 -0.41
CA ILE A 238 -13.25 7.58 -1.24
C ILE A 238 -12.04 8.47 -0.91
N ALA A 239 -11.77 8.67 0.38
CA ALA A 239 -10.66 9.51 0.83
C ALA A 239 -9.30 8.93 0.41
N ARG A 240 -9.09 7.61 0.55
CA ARG A 240 -7.86 6.96 0.06
C ARG A 240 -7.74 7.04 -1.46
N ALA A 241 -8.83 6.80 -2.20
CA ALA A 241 -8.82 6.96 -3.65
C ALA A 241 -8.46 8.38 -4.08
N ARG A 242 -8.94 9.40 -3.35
CA ARG A 242 -8.55 10.80 -3.56
C ARG A 242 -7.06 11.02 -3.34
N ILE A 243 -6.52 10.60 -2.20
CA ILE A 243 -5.11 10.79 -1.84
C ILE A 243 -4.20 10.15 -2.88
N THR A 244 -4.48 8.90 -3.25
CA THR A 244 -3.73 8.17 -4.26
C THR A 244 -3.80 8.85 -5.62
N LEU A 245 -4.98 9.32 -6.03
CA LEU A 245 -5.15 9.98 -7.32
C LEU A 245 -4.34 11.29 -7.36
N GLU A 246 -4.42 12.10 -6.31
CA GLU A 246 -3.69 13.37 -6.21
C GLU A 246 -2.16 13.18 -6.22
N SER A 247 -1.64 12.06 -5.72
CA SER A 247 -0.21 11.74 -5.78
C SER A 247 0.26 11.17 -7.13
N LEU A 248 -0.64 10.53 -7.89
CA LEU A 248 -0.32 9.98 -9.21
C LEU A 248 -0.26 11.09 -10.26
N LEU A 249 -1.26 11.96 -10.28
CA LEU A 249 -1.42 12.98 -11.31
C LEU A 249 -0.23 13.95 -11.37
N PRO A 250 0.21 14.36 -12.59
CA PRO A 250 -0.44 14.14 -13.89
C PRO A 250 -0.11 12.80 -14.56
N ARG A 251 0.59 11.89 -13.89
CA ARG A 251 0.94 10.58 -14.44
C ARG A 251 -0.25 9.64 -14.42
N GLU A 252 -0.32 8.78 -15.44
CA GLU A 252 -1.33 7.73 -15.51
C GLU A 252 -0.91 6.51 -14.68
N SER A 253 0.35 6.09 -14.79
CA SER A 253 0.84 4.90 -14.09
C SER A 253 2.36 4.95 -13.91
N GLY A 254 2.95 3.90 -13.32
CA GLY A 254 4.41 3.82 -13.15
C GLY A 254 5.20 3.88 -14.45
N SER A 255 4.64 3.35 -15.54
CA SER A 255 5.27 3.35 -16.88
C SER A 255 4.77 4.45 -17.83
N LYS A 256 3.69 5.18 -17.48
CA LYS A 256 3.06 6.21 -18.33
C LYS A 256 3.07 7.58 -17.64
N GLU A 257 3.93 8.46 -18.14
CA GLU A 257 4.09 9.81 -17.57
C GLU A 257 2.88 10.74 -17.76
N VAL A 258 2.04 10.48 -18.76
CA VAL A 258 0.76 11.15 -19.04
C VAL A 258 -0.06 10.27 -19.99
N ASP A 259 -1.38 10.35 -19.90
CA ASP A 259 -2.32 9.63 -20.77
C ASP A 259 -3.55 10.50 -21.06
N ALA A 260 -4.10 10.44 -22.27
CA ALA A 260 -5.28 11.21 -22.67
C ALA A 260 -6.57 10.71 -22.01
N ALA A 261 -6.60 9.45 -21.54
CA ALA A 261 -7.70 8.91 -20.75
C ALA A 261 -7.99 9.71 -19.47
N LEU A 262 -6.98 10.43 -18.96
CA LEU A 262 -7.13 11.33 -17.82
C LEU A 262 -8.19 12.42 -18.05
N LEU A 263 -8.51 12.77 -19.31
CA LEU A 263 -9.61 13.69 -19.64
C LEU A 263 -10.96 13.20 -19.09
N SER A 264 -11.19 11.88 -19.08
CA SER A 264 -12.43 11.29 -18.56
C SER A 264 -12.59 11.44 -17.04
N ILE A 265 -11.48 11.68 -16.32
CA ILE A 265 -11.49 11.82 -14.86
C ILE A 265 -11.37 13.27 -14.37
N ILE A 266 -10.67 14.13 -15.10
CA ILE A 266 -10.58 15.56 -14.75
C ILE A 266 -11.78 16.36 -15.25
N SER A 267 -12.58 15.78 -16.14
CA SER A 267 -13.78 16.37 -16.74
C SER A 267 -14.94 15.36 -16.76
N TYR A 268 -15.93 15.58 -17.65
CA TYR A 268 -17.05 14.67 -17.86
C TYR A 268 -16.53 13.28 -18.31
N PRO A 269 -17.04 12.19 -17.74
CA PRO A 269 -18.18 12.12 -16.81
C PRO A 269 -17.83 12.17 -15.32
N ALA A 270 -16.56 11.99 -14.95
CA ALA A 270 -16.23 11.64 -13.57
C ALA A 270 -16.06 12.85 -12.64
N PHE A 271 -15.47 13.97 -13.11
CA PHE A 271 -15.11 15.13 -12.28
C PHE A 271 -14.42 14.74 -10.97
N ALA A 272 -13.48 13.79 -11.06
CA ALA A 272 -12.83 13.17 -9.93
C ALA A 272 -11.81 14.07 -9.24
N VAL A 273 -11.26 15.08 -9.92
CA VAL A 273 -10.23 15.97 -9.37
C VAL A 273 -10.85 17.28 -8.89
N LYS A 274 -10.80 17.53 -7.57
CA LYS A 274 -11.41 18.72 -6.95
C LYS A 274 -10.46 19.92 -6.92
N ASP A 275 -9.16 19.67 -6.79
CA ASP A 275 -8.12 20.69 -6.85
C ASP A 275 -7.98 21.22 -8.27
N GLU A 276 -8.34 22.49 -8.46
CA GLU A 276 -8.33 23.18 -9.74
C GLU A 276 -6.90 23.34 -10.29
N ALA A 277 -5.90 23.59 -9.44
CA ALA A 277 -4.52 23.74 -9.87
C ALA A 277 -3.94 22.41 -10.36
N LEU A 278 -4.22 21.31 -9.66
CA LEU A 278 -3.82 19.98 -10.08
C LEU A 278 -4.52 19.55 -11.38
N ARG A 279 -5.83 19.84 -11.49
CA ARG A 279 -6.62 19.59 -12.69
C ARG A 279 -6.05 20.35 -13.90
N GLU A 280 -5.78 21.64 -13.74
CA GLU A 280 -5.26 22.48 -14.81
C GLU A 280 -3.84 22.09 -15.23
N ARG A 281 -2.98 21.71 -14.27
CA ARG A 281 -1.67 21.13 -14.56
C ARG A 281 -1.80 19.85 -15.37
N THR A 282 -2.69 18.96 -14.97
CA THR A 282 -2.93 17.68 -15.67
C THR A 282 -3.44 17.92 -17.10
N PHE A 283 -4.43 18.81 -17.27
CA PHE A 283 -4.93 19.22 -18.58
C PHE A 283 -3.81 19.76 -19.48
N LYS A 284 -2.96 20.66 -18.97
CA LYS A 284 -1.83 21.24 -19.74
C LYS A 284 -0.79 20.20 -20.15
N GLU A 285 -0.48 19.23 -19.30
CA GLU A 285 0.43 18.13 -19.64
C GLU A 285 -0.14 17.26 -20.76
N ILE A 286 -1.44 16.91 -20.70
CA ILE A 286 -2.12 16.14 -21.75
C ILE A 286 -2.06 16.90 -23.07
N ILE A 287 -2.48 18.17 -23.09
CA ILE A 287 -2.53 18.96 -24.32
C ILE A 287 -1.13 19.22 -24.89
N SER A 288 -0.14 19.55 -24.05
CA SER A 288 1.20 19.88 -24.54
C SER A 288 1.95 18.68 -25.11
N LYS A 289 1.71 17.47 -24.59
CA LYS A 289 2.44 16.26 -24.99
C LYS A 289 1.70 15.36 -25.97
N LEU A 290 0.37 15.31 -25.89
CA LEU A 290 -0.44 14.31 -26.60
C LEU A 290 -1.32 14.89 -27.71
N ALA A 291 -1.63 16.19 -27.70
CA ALA A 291 -2.49 16.76 -28.74
C ALA A 291 -1.77 16.88 -30.09
N GLY A 292 -2.48 16.49 -31.15
CA GLY A 292 -2.08 16.63 -32.54
C GLY A 292 -3.15 17.33 -33.37
N LYS A 293 -3.10 17.16 -34.69
CA LYS A 293 -4.02 17.82 -35.64
C LYS A 293 -5.35 17.07 -35.80
N TYR A 294 -5.33 15.76 -35.58
CA TYR A 294 -6.45 14.83 -35.79
C TYR A 294 -7.01 14.27 -34.48
N GLY A 295 -6.44 14.61 -33.34
CA GLY A 295 -6.90 14.14 -32.04
C GLY A 295 -5.83 14.25 -30.97
N CYS A 296 -5.90 13.38 -29.96
CA CYS A 296 -4.79 13.16 -29.05
C CYS A 296 -4.25 11.73 -29.20
N LYS A 297 -2.96 11.55 -28.99
CA LYS A 297 -2.34 10.24 -28.74
C LYS A 297 -2.88 9.69 -27.42
N ARG A 298 -2.98 8.37 -27.28
CA ARG A 298 -3.37 7.76 -25.98
C ARG A 298 -2.33 8.07 -24.91
N PHE A 299 -1.08 7.71 -25.19
CA PHE A 299 0.09 8.06 -24.39
C PHE A 299 1.33 8.13 -25.30
N LEU A 300 2.44 8.68 -24.79
CA LEU A 300 3.67 8.83 -25.57
C LEU A 300 4.24 7.48 -26.00
N ARG A 301 4.76 7.37 -27.22
CA ARG A 301 5.37 6.15 -27.78
C ARG A 301 4.43 4.94 -27.81
N ASP A 302 3.14 5.19 -27.99
CA ASP A 302 2.16 4.16 -28.20
C ASP A 302 2.19 3.67 -29.66
N GLY A 303 2.42 2.37 -29.85
CA GLY A 303 2.51 1.75 -31.17
C GLY A 303 1.18 1.29 -31.74
N HIS A 304 0.10 1.37 -30.97
CA HIS A 304 -1.15 0.72 -31.34
C HIS A 304 -1.74 1.22 -32.65
N GLN A 305 -1.98 0.26 -33.55
CA GLN A 305 -2.43 0.45 -34.92
C GLN A 305 -1.55 1.41 -35.73
N THR A 306 -0.28 1.59 -35.35
CA THR A 306 0.72 2.20 -36.23
C THR A 306 1.14 1.17 -37.28
N VAL A 307 1.56 1.64 -38.45
CA VAL A 307 1.99 0.74 -39.55
C VAL A 307 3.21 -0.12 -39.17
N LEU A 308 4.02 0.33 -38.21
CA LEU A 308 5.19 -0.40 -37.71
C LEU A 308 4.85 -1.41 -36.61
N GLU A 309 3.61 -1.45 -36.13
CA GLU A 309 3.22 -2.38 -35.07
C GLU A 309 3.21 -3.82 -35.56
N ASP A 310 3.88 -4.69 -34.82
CA ASP A 310 3.76 -6.12 -35.01
C ASP A 310 2.42 -6.63 -34.45
N THR A 311 1.45 -6.82 -35.34
CA THR A 311 0.10 -7.25 -34.97
C THR A 311 -0.01 -8.73 -34.54
N GLU A 312 1.05 -9.53 -34.69
CA GLU A 312 1.04 -10.95 -34.27
C GLU A 312 1.21 -11.13 -32.77
N ARG A 313 1.60 -10.07 -32.03
CA ARG A 313 1.85 -10.11 -30.58
C ARG A 313 1.21 -8.94 -29.84
N LEU A 314 0.84 -9.19 -28.58
CA LEU A 314 0.23 -8.18 -27.71
C LEU A 314 1.27 -7.28 -27.02
N HIS A 315 2.48 -7.77 -26.80
CA HIS A 315 3.57 -7.08 -26.10
C HIS A 315 4.62 -6.50 -27.05
N TYR A 316 5.28 -5.43 -26.61
CA TYR A 316 6.41 -4.82 -27.32
C TYR A 316 7.75 -5.38 -26.86
N GLU A 317 8.74 -5.45 -27.74
CA GLU A 317 10.09 -5.88 -27.40
C GLU A 317 10.96 -4.68 -26.94
N PRO A 318 12.04 -4.91 -26.18
CA PRO A 318 12.95 -3.86 -25.76
C PRO A 318 13.45 -2.98 -26.92
N GLY A 319 13.16 -1.68 -26.85
CA GLY A 319 13.56 -0.70 -27.87
C GLY A 319 12.52 -0.40 -28.95
N GLU A 320 11.48 -1.24 -29.09
CA GLU A 320 10.41 -1.06 -30.08
C GLU A 320 9.61 0.23 -29.85
N LEU A 321 9.32 0.56 -28.59
CA LEU A 321 8.63 1.81 -28.22
C LEU A 321 9.26 3.06 -28.84
N LYS A 322 10.58 3.09 -29.03
CA LYS A 322 11.28 4.24 -29.62
C LYS A 322 10.92 4.42 -31.11
N GLN A 323 10.54 3.35 -31.80
CA GLN A 323 10.20 3.39 -33.23
C GLN A 323 8.87 4.10 -33.49
N PHE A 324 7.97 4.08 -32.50
CA PHE A 324 6.65 4.71 -32.57
C PHE A 324 6.68 6.21 -32.22
N GLU A 325 7.79 6.71 -31.69
CA GLU A 325 7.94 8.11 -31.34
C GLU A 325 7.66 9.01 -32.56
N HIS A 326 6.76 9.97 -32.38
CA HIS A 326 6.24 10.92 -33.38
C HIS A 326 5.21 10.36 -34.38
N ILE A 327 5.12 9.04 -34.57
CA ILE A 327 4.15 8.43 -35.49
C ILE A 327 2.93 7.83 -34.78
N GLU A 328 2.81 7.98 -33.46
CA GLU A 328 1.71 7.42 -32.68
C GLU A 328 0.35 7.88 -33.22
N CYS A 329 -0.63 6.98 -33.29
CA CYS A 329 -1.95 7.26 -33.83
C CYS A 329 -2.70 8.32 -33.01
N GLU A 330 -3.45 9.18 -33.70
CA GLU A 330 -4.23 10.26 -33.08
C GLU A 330 -5.72 9.89 -33.05
N TRP A 331 -6.36 10.05 -31.90
CA TRP A 331 -7.74 9.65 -31.65
C TRP A 331 -8.67 10.87 -31.60
N PRO A 332 -9.61 11.04 -32.54
CA PRO A 332 -10.60 12.13 -32.53
C PRO A 332 -11.50 12.11 -31.28
N LEU A 333 -11.66 10.95 -30.66
CA LEU A 333 -12.38 10.75 -29.40
C LEU A 333 -12.02 11.82 -28.36
N PHE A 334 -10.74 12.15 -28.19
CA PHE A 334 -10.31 13.09 -27.16
C PHE A 334 -10.76 14.54 -27.44
N PHE A 335 -10.97 14.93 -28.69
CA PHE A 335 -11.56 16.23 -28.99
C PHE A 335 -13.02 16.30 -28.53
N THR A 336 -13.76 15.17 -28.53
CA THR A 336 -15.13 15.15 -27.96
C THR A 336 -15.12 15.40 -26.45
N TYR A 337 -14.15 14.84 -25.72
CA TYR A 337 -13.93 15.17 -24.31
C TYR A 337 -13.60 16.66 -24.10
N LEU A 338 -12.80 17.26 -24.98
CA LEU A 338 -12.44 18.67 -24.88
C LEU A 338 -13.60 19.63 -25.19
N VAL A 339 -14.51 19.24 -26.08
CA VAL A 339 -15.78 19.96 -26.28
C VAL A 339 -16.63 19.91 -25.01
N LEU A 340 -16.85 18.71 -24.45
CA LEU A 340 -17.60 18.54 -23.21
C LEU A 340 -16.96 19.31 -22.05
N ASP A 341 -15.63 19.26 -21.94
CA ASP A 341 -14.89 20.03 -20.94
C ASP A 341 -15.13 21.53 -21.07
N GLY A 342 -15.07 22.06 -22.29
CA GLY A 342 -15.33 23.47 -22.56
C GLY A 342 -16.76 23.85 -22.20
N LEU A 343 -17.74 22.99 -22.49
CA LEU A 343 -19.15 23.20 -22.14
C LEU A 343 -19.38 23.25 -20.64
N PHE A 344 -18.82 22.31 -19.87
CA PHE A 344 -18.94 22.29 -18.41
C PHE A 344 -18.21 23.45 -17.72
N ARG A 345 -17.13 23.97 -18.33
CA ARG A 345 -16.39 25.14 -17.83
C ARG A 345 -16.95 26.48 -18.30
N GLY A 346 -17.87 26.48 -19.27
CA GLY A 346 -18.35 27.70 -19.92
C GLY A 346 -17.30 28.38 -20.80
N GLU A 347 -16.30 27.63 -21.28
CA GLU A 347 -15.20 28.14 -22.12
C GLU A 347 -15.56 28.05 -23.61
N GLN A 348 -16.33 29.02 -24.08
CA GLN A 348 -16.86 29.05 -25.45
C GLN A 348 -15.77 28.97 -26.54
N ALA A 349 -14.62 29.61 -26.33
CA ALA A 349 -13.50 29.57 -27.29
C ALA A 349 -12.90 28.15 -27.43
N GLN A 350 -12.88 27.37 -26.35
CA GLN A 350 -12.44 25.97 -26.38
C GLN A 350 -13.45 25.13 -27.15
N VAL A 351 -14.74 25.30 -26.86
CA VAL A 351 -15.84 24.59 -27.53
C VAL A 351 -15.78 24.81 -29.04
N GLU A 352 -15.74 26.08 -29.49
CA GLU A 352 -15.70 26.42 -30.91
C GLU A 352 -14.47 25.85 -31.62
N LYS A 353 -13.30 25.94 -31.00
CA LYS A 353 -12.05 25.40 -31.55
C LYS A 353 -12.17 23.89 -31.80
N TYR A 354 -12.58 23.11 -30.81
CA TYR A 354 -12.61 21.66 -30.94
C TYR A 354 -13.80 21.15 -31.75
N GLN A 355 -14.92 21.87 -31.78
CA GLN A 355 -16.01 21.59 -32.72
C GLN A 355 -15.58 21.78 -34.18
N GLN A 356 -14.86 22.87 -34.49
CA GLN A 356 -14.33 23.10 -35.83
C GLN A 356 -13.31 22.01 -36.24
N LEU A 357 -12.42 21.63 -35.32
CA LEU A 357 -11.48 20.54 -35.57
C LEU A 357 -12.21 19.21 -35.83
N LEU A 358 -13.20 18.86 -35.00
CA LEU A 358 -14.00 17.64 -35.19
C LEU A 358 -14.74 17.65 -36.53
N GLN A 359 -15.28 18.77 -36.97
CA GLN A 359 -15.95 18.89 -38.28
C GLN A 359 -15.02 18.54 -39.45
N LEU A 360 -13.73 18.86 -39.35
CA LEU A 360 -12.73 18.53 -40.36
C LEU A 360 -12.33 17.04 -40.37
N LEU A 361 -12.63 16.32 -39.29
CA LEU A 361 -12.28 14.91 -39.08
C LEU A 361 -13.45 13.95 -39.34
N LEU A 362 -14.62 14.48 -39.71
CA LEU A 362 -15.75 13.63 -40.08
C LEU A 362 -15.50 13.00 -41.45
N VAL A 363 -15.76 11.69 -41.54
CA VAL A 363 -15.73 10.93 -42.79
C VAL A 363 -17.16 10.68 -43.23
N GLU A 364 -17.49 11.07 -44.45
CA GLU A 364 -18.81 10.85 -45.01
C GLU A 364 -18.95 9.39 -45.50
N GLN A 365 -19.93 8.67 -44.97
CA GLN A 365 -20.34 7.35 -45.49
C GLN A 365 -21.86 7.25 -45.56
N ASN A 366 -22.40 6.89 -46.73
CA ASN A 366 -23.84 6.74 -46.96
C ASN A 366 -24.67 7.99 -46.56
N GLY A 367 -24.10 9.19 -46.72
CA GLY A 367 -24.73 10.46 -46.33
C GLY A 367 -24.72 10.74 -44.82
N LEU A 368 -23.99 9.94 -44.03
CA LEU A 368 -23.77 10.14 -42.59
C LEU A 368 -22.35 10.66 -42.36
N GLN A 369 -22.21 11.59 -41.42
CA GLN A 369 -20.92 12.14 -41.01
C GLN A 369 -20.43 11.39 -39.77
N LEU A 370 -19.32 10.66 -39.90
CA LEU A 370 -18.88 9.66 -38.95
C LEU A 370 -17.47 9.94 -38.44
N LEU A 371 -17.24 9.81 -37.13
CA LEU A 371 -15.92 9.92 -36.53
C LEU A 371 -15.19 8.57 -36.57
N PRO A 372 -14.00 8.49 -37.18
CA PRO A 372 -13.17 7.27 -37.15
C PRO A 372 -12.60 7.04 -35.74
N GLU A 373 -12.15 5.80 -35.48
CA GLU A 373 -11.45 5.46 -34.24
C GLU A 373 -10.11 6.21 -34.13
N ILE A 374 -9.29 6.14 -35.18
CA ILE A 374 -7.96 6.75 -35.22
C ILE A 374 -7.59 7.33 -36.59
N TYR A 375 -6.56 8.18 -36.56
CA TYR A 375 -5.79 8.63 -37.72
C TYR A 375 -4.31 8.17 -37.61
N TYR A 376 -3.84 7.39 -38.59
CA TYR A 376 -2.49 6.82 -38.63
C TYR A 376 -1.63 7.46 -39.73
N VAL A 377 -0.30 7.33 -39.60
CA VAL A 377 0.67 7.80 -40.60
C VAL A 377 0.90 6.70 -41.65
N PRO A 378 0.67 6.94 -42.95
CA PRO A 378 0.94 5.97 -44.01
C PRO A 378 2.42 5.57 -44.09
N GLU A 379 2.71 4.34 -44.54
CA GLU A 379 4.05 3.76 -44.57
C GLU A 379 5.07 4.66 -45.28
N GLU A 380 4.68 5.19 -46.44
CA GLU A 380 5.50 6.06 -47.28
C GLU A 380 5.90 7.39 -46.61
N ASN A 381 5.18 7.81 -45.57
CA ASN A 381 5.33 9.10 -44.91
C ASN A 381 5.99 9.00 -43.53
N ILE A 382 6.29 7.79 -43.03
CA ILE A 382 6.84 7.56 -41.68
C ILE A 382 8.15 8.32 -41.45
N GLU A 383 9.11 8.19 -42.36
CA GLU A 383 10.42 8.81 -42.19
C GLU A 383 10.35 10.34 -42.25
N ALA A 384 9.46 10.89 -43.09
CA ALA A 384 9.23 12.33 -43.15
C ALA A 384 8.56 12.86 -41.87
N GLU A 385 7.57 12.14 -41.33
CA GLU A 385 6.92 12.50 -40.06
C GLU A 385 7.89 12.42 -38.86
N LYS A 386 8.80 11.45 -38.84
CA LYS A 386 9.83 11.35 -37.78
C LYS A 386 10.83 12.51 -37.82
N LEU A 387 11.17 13.02 -39.01
CA LEU A 387 12.08 14.15 -39.18
C LEU A 387 11.43 15.49 -38.82
N ASP A 388 10.16 15.68 -39.18
CA ASP A 388 9.38 16.88 -38.87
C ASP A 388 7.99 16.48 -38.34
N PRO A 389 7.83 16.29 -37.01
CA PRO A 389 6.58 15.81 -36.44
C PRO A 389 5.36 16.69 -36.75
N GLN A 390 4.20 16.06 -36.97
CA GLN A 390 2.95 16.69 -37.39
C GLN A 390 2.99 17.33 -38.80
N SER A 391 3.96 17.00 -39.64
CA SER A 391 4.08 17.54 -41.01
C SER A 391 3.25 16.77 -42.02
N GLN A 392 3.04 15.47 -41.82
CA GLN A 392 2.42 14.59 -42.81
C GLN A 392 0.91 14.49 -42.67
N LEU A 393 0.24 14.12 -43.78
CA LEU A 393 -1.19 13.79 -43.78
C LEU A 393 -1.39 12.43 -43.10
N ARG A 394 -2.41 12.33 -42.26
CA ARG A 394 -2.82 11.07 -41.62
C ARG A 394 -4.13 10.58 -42.21
N LEU A 395 -4.29 9.26 -42.31
CA LEU A 395 -5.49 8.62 -42.88
C LEU A 395 -6.33 7.96 -41.77
N PRO A 396 -7.67 7.97 -41.88
CA PRO A 396 -8.53 7.27 -40.94
C PRO A 396 -8.37 5.75 -41.09
N ASN A 397 -8.51 4.99 -40.00
CA ASN A 397 -8.55 3.53 -40.07
C ASN A 397 -9.91 3.02 -40.61
N GLU A 398 -10.06 1.70 -40.71
CA GLU A 398 -11.29 1.06 -41.24
C GLU A 398 -12.48 1.15 -40.26
N ASN A 399 -12.24 1.40 -38.96
CA ASN A 399 -13.26 1.44 -37.93
C ASN A 399 -14.01 2.79 -37.92
N ILE A 400 -15.00 2.92 -38.80
CA ILE A 400 -15.79 4.13 -39.00
C ILE A 400 -17.30 3.81 -38.89
N PRO A 401 -18.03 4.32 -37.88
CA PRO A 401 -17.56 5.14 -36.76
C PRO A 401 -17.05 4.29 -35.59
N LEU A 402 -16.21 4.89 -34.74
CA LEU A 402 -16.14 4.47 -33.35
C LEU A 402 -17.40 4.97 -32.62
N VAL A 403 -18.28 4.05 -32.20
CA VAL A 403 -19.59 4.40 -31.62
C VAL A 403 -19.45 5.22 -30.32
N TRP A 404 -18.42 4.94 -29.52
CA TRP A 404 -18.09 5.74 -28.34
C TRP A 404 -17.85 7.21 -28.70
N ALA A 405 -16.94 7.49 -29.64
CA ALA A 405 -16.64 8.86 -30.08
C ALA A 405 -17.88 9.52 -30.68
N GLN A 406 -18.64 8.80 -31.50
CA GLN A 406 -19.85 9.32 -32.13
C GLN A 406 -20.93 9.69 -31.09
N SER A 407 -21.08 8.90 -30.03
CA SER A 407 -22.01 9.16 -28.94
C SER A 407 -21.65 10.45 -28.19
N LEU A 408 -20.38 10.60 -27.78
CA LEU A 408 -19.94 11.81 -27.08
C LEU A 408 -20.02 13.05 -27.97
N TYR A 409 -19.74 12.91 -29.27
CA TYR A 409 -19.93 13.98 -30.25
C TYR A 409 -21.40 14.45 -30.31
N TYR A 410 -22.36 13.54 -30.48
CA TYR A 410 -23.78 13.92 -30.49
C TYR A 410 -24.24 14.51 -29.17
N LEU A 411 -23.75 14.00 -28.04
CA LEU A 411 -24.05 14.55 -26.73
C LEU A 411 -23.55 15.99 -26.60
N GLY A 412 -22.30 16.25 -27.02
CA GLY A 412 -21.71 17.59 -27.05
C GLY A 412 -22.48 18.55 -27.96
N GLU A 413 -22.88 18.11 -29.15
CA GLU A 413 -23.67 18.94 -30.07
C GLU A 413 -25.06 19.28 -29.49
N MET A 414 -25.76 18.31 -28.88
CA MET A 414 -27.07 18.56 -28.24
C MET A 414 -26.97 19.55 -27.06
N LEU A 415 -25.86 19.55 -26.33
CA LEU A 415 -25.56 20.54 -25.29
C LEU A 415 -25.26 21.92 -25.88
N SER A 416 -24.39 21.98 -26.90
CA SER A 416 -24.03 23.23 -27.59
C SER A 416 -25.24 23.91 -28.23
N GLU A 417 -26.19 23.11 -28.75
CA GLU A 417 -27.46 23.60 -29.31
C GLU A 417 -28.51 23.96 -28.26
N GLY A 418 -28.25 23.70 -26.98
CA GLY A 418 -29.18 23.97 -25.87
C GLY A 418 -30.41 23.08 -25.85
N LEU A 419 -30.38 21.92 -26.54
CA LEU A 419 -31.46 20.92 -26.52
C LEU A 419 -31.54 20.22 -25.17
N ILE A 420 -30.38 20.02 -24.53
CA ILE A 420 -30.23 19.55 -23.17
C ILE A 420 -29.34 20.52 -22.38
N SER A 421 -29.45 20.46 -21.05
CA SER A 421 -28.71 21.28 -20.10
C SER A 421 -27.69 20.40 -19.36
N LEU A 422 -26.61 20.99 -18.85
CA LEU A 422 -25.56 20.25 -18.13
C LEU A 422 -26.11 19.43 -16.96
N GLY A 423 -27.07 19.99 -16.21
CA GLY A 423 -27.71 19.31 -15.09
C GLY A 423 -28.60 18.11 -15.48
N ASP A 424 -29.00 17.98 -16.74
CA ASP A 424 -29.77 16.82 -17.19
C ASP A 424 -28.90 15.55 -17.22
N ILE A 425 -27.62 15.71 -17.59
CA ILE A 425 -26.65 14.60 -17.73
C ILE A 425 -25.69 14.47 -16.54
N ASP A 426 -25.72 15.43 -15.61
CA ASP A 426 -25.08 15.37 -14.30
C ASP A 426 -26.07 15.80 -13.19
N PRO A 427 -27.19 15.07 -13.00
CA PRO A 427 -28.20 15.40 -11.98
C PRO A 427 -27.67 15.35 -10.55
N LEU A 428 -26.58 14.61 -10.31
CA LEU A 428 -25.89 14.57 -9.00
C LEU A 428 -24.96 15.79 -8.78
N GLY A 429 -24.81 16.66 -9.78
CA GLY A 429 -24.07 17.92 -9.67
C GLY A 429 -22.59 17.73 -9.35
N ARG A 430 -21.96 16.68 -9.89
CA ARG A 430 -20.55 16.36 -9.63
C ARG A 430 -19.61 17.47 -10.06
N HIS A 431 -19.85 18.07 -11.23
CA HIS A 431 -19.02 19.17 -11.75
C HIS A 431 -18.97 20.38 -10.81
N LEU A 432 -20.02 20.60 -10.02
CA LEU A 432 -20.11 21.70 -9.05
C LEU A 432 -19.18 21.53 -7.84
N ASN A 433 -18.51 20.39 -7.68
CA ASN A 433 -17.60 20.13 -6.56
C ASN A 433 -16.14 20.50 -6.86
N VAL A 434 -15.81 20.80 -8.12
CA VAL A 434 -14.47 21.29 -8.50
C VAL A 434 -14.24 22.68 -7.90
N GLY A 435 -13.06 22.92 -7.31
CA GLY A 435 -12.71 24.18 -6.64
C GLY A 435 -13.34 24.39 -5.26
N LYS A 436 -14.21 23.48 -4.78
CA LYS A 436 -14.82 23.60 -3.44
C LYS A 436 -13.96 22.95 -2.37
N ASN A 437 -13.33 23.78 -1.52
CA ASN A 437 -12.74 23.34 -0.26
C ASN A 437 -13.73 23.54 0.89
N ARG A 438 -14.14 22.43 1.53
CA ARG A 438 -14.96 22.46 2.74
C ARG A 438 -14.08 22.13 3.93
N ASN A 439 -13.76 23.12 4.76
CA ASN A 439 -13.14 22.87 6.05
C ASN A 439 -14.25 22.55 7.05
N SER A 440 -14.37 21.28 7.42
CA SER A 440 -15.38 20.85 8.39
C SER A 440 -14.92 21.10 9.82
N LEU A 441 -15.82 21.60 10.66
CA LEU A 441 -15.60 21.68 12.11
C LEU A 441 -15.78 20.27 12.71
N VAL A 442 -14.75 19.74 13.38
CA VAL A 442 -14.81 18.41 14.00
C VAL A 442 -15.41 18.51 15.39
N GLN A 443 -16.49 17.77 15.64
CA GLN A 443 -17.12 17.68 16.96
C GLN A 443 -16.46 16.56 17.74
N ILE A 444 -16.22 16.77 19.04
CA ILE A 444 -15.57 15.77 19.90
C ILE A 444 -16.38 15.61 21.18
N ALA A 445 -16.62 14.36 21.56
CA ALA A 445 -17.18 13.98 22.85
C ALA A 445 -16.15 13.17 23.65
N LEU A 446 -15.82 13.63 24.86
CA LEU A 446 -14.96 12.95 25.81
C LEU A 446 -15.82 12.18 26.82
N ILE A 447 -15.58 10.87 26.92
CA ILE A 447 -16.34 9.96 27.77
C ILE A 447 -15.42 9.41 28.86
N ALA A 448 -15.75 9.62 30.12
CA ALA A 448 -15.03 9.00 31.24
C ALA A 448 -15.56 7.58 31.48
N GLU A 449 -14.68 6.63 31.78
CA GLU A 449 -15.09 5.25 32.05
C GLU A 449 -16.01 5.11 33.28
N ASP A 450 -15.79 5.93 34.31
CA ASP A 450 -16.57 5.95 35.55
C ASP A 450 -16.71 7.38 36.13
N GLU A 451 -17.54 7.52 37.17
CA GLU A 451 -17.81 8.80 37.84
C GLU A 451 -16.59 9.32 38.63
N ALA A 452 -15.70 8.44 39.08
CA ALA A 452 -14.50 8.84 39.82
C ALA A 452 -13.50 9.55 38.90
N LEU A 453 -13.27 8.99 37.71
CA LEU A 453 -12.46 9.60 36.66
C LEU A 453 -13.08 10.90 36.14
N GLN A 454 -14.41 10.94 35.96
CA GLN A 454 -15.12 12.18 35.60
C GLN A 454 -14.82 13.30 36.60
N THR A 455 -14.93 13.01 37.90
CA THR A 455 -14.63 13.98 38.97
C THR A 455 -13.17 14.42 38.93
N GLN A 456 -12.23 13.52 38.66
CA GLN A 456 -10.81 13.85 38.54
C GLN A 456 -10.54 14.78 37.35
N LEU A 457 -11.14 14.54 36.20
CA LEU A 457 -11.01 15.39 35.00
C LEU A 457 -11.67 16.76 35.18
N GLU A 458 -12.75 16.84 35.97
CA GLU A 458 -13.43 18.10 36.29
C GLU A 458 -12.52 19.07 37.08
N VAL A 459 -11.60 18.56 37.91
CA VAL A 459 -10.59 19.39 38.61
C VAL A 459 -9.69 20.14 37.62
N TYR A 460 -9.41 19.55 36.45
CA TYR A 460 -8.66 20.18 35.37
C TYR A 460 -9.55 21.02 34.44
N GLY A 461 -10.84 21.17 34.77
CA GLY A 461 -11.81 21.93 33.99
C GLY A 461 -12.20 21.26 32.67
N ILE A 462 -12.07 19.93 32.57
CA ILE A 462 -12.39 19.14 31.38
C ILE A 462 -13.77 18.50 31.58
N GLU A 463 -14.75 18.92 30.79
CA GLU A 463 -16.12 18.38 30.88
C GLU A 463 -16.22 17.04 30.13
N THR A 464 -16.63 15.98 30.84
CA THR A 464 -16.83 14.63 30.28
C THR A 464 -18.20 14.07 30.67
N GLN A 465 -18.62 12.96 30.05
CA GLN A 465 -19.83 12.22 30.41
C GLN A 465 -19.50 10.75 30.69
N THR A 466 -20.26 10.07 31.53
CA THR A 466 -20.15 8.61 31.72
C THR A 466 -21.12 7.85 30.81
N PRO A 467 -20.86 6.57 30.48
CA PRO A 467 -21.79 5.75 29.69
C PRO A 467 -23.23 5.73 30.23
N SER A 468 -23.41 5.77 31.56
CA SER A 468 -24.72 5.81 32.21
C SER A 468 -25.47 7.14 31.98
N GLN A 469 -24.76 8.27 31.95
CA GLN A 469 -25.32 9.61 31.73
C GLN A 469 -25.73 9.86 30.26
N ILE A 470 -25.24 9.05 29.33
CA ILE A 470 -25.40 9.23 27.88
C ILE A 470 -26.63 8.49 27.34
N ALA A 471 -27.20 7.55 28.13
CA ALA A 471 -28.39 6.80 27.76
C ALA A 471 -29.53 7.75 27.31
N PRO A 472 -30.25 7.45 26.21
CA PRO A 472 -30.32 6.15 25.51
C PRO A 472 -29.27 5.95 24.40
N ILE A 473 -28.34 6.89 24.18
CA ILE A 473 -27.28 6.73 23.18
C ILE A 473 -26.30 5.65 23.68
N GLN A 474 -26.02 4.65 22.83
CA GLN A 474 -25.11 3.56 23.17
C GLN A 474 -23.71 3.83 22.61
N ILE A 475 -22.69 3.55 23.41
CA ILE A 475 -21.29 3.53 22.98
C ILE A 475 -20.91 2.07 22.73
N ARG A 476 -20.31 1.80 21.57
CA ARG A 476 -19.93 0.45 21.12
C ARG A 476 -18.52 0.43 20.55
N LYS A 477 -17.93 -0.77 20.45
CA LYS A 477 -16.62 -0.93 19.80
C LYS A 477 -16.77 -0.98 18.28
N SER A 478 -15.81 -0.41 17.55
CA SER A 478 -15.82 -0.41 16.08
C SER A 478 -15.86 -1.81 15.44
N GLU A 479 -15.42 -2.85 16.14
CA GLU A 479 -15.54 -4.25 15.67
C GLU A 479 -17.00 -4.67 15.45
N GLU A 480 -17.93 -4.23 16.30
CA GLU A 480 -19.36 -4.52 16.12
C GLU A 480 -19.90 -3.89 14.84
N LEU A 481 -19.46 -2.66 14.52
CA LEU A 481 -19.80 -2.01 13.26
C LEU A 481 -19.19 -2.74 12.05
N SER A 482 -17.94 -3.22 12.16
CA SER A 482 -17.33 -4.04 11.12
C SER A 482 -18.16 -5.30 10.81
N ARG A 483 -18.74 -5.95 11.84
CA ARG A 483 -19.65 -7.10 11.69
C ARG A 483 -20.99 -6.71 11.07
N ILE A 484 -21.53 -5.54 11.41
CA ILE A 484 -22.76 -5.02 10.76
C ILE A 484 -22.54 -4.85 9.25
N TYR A 485 -21.43 -4.24 8.85
CA TYR A 485 -21.12 -4.03 7.43
C TYR A 485 -20.91 -5.33 6.65
N THR A 486 -20.62 -6.47 7.29
CA THR A 486 -20.56 -7.75 6.57
C THR A 486 -21.93 -8.23 6.13
N GLN A 487 -23.00 -7.85 6.81
CA GLN A 487 -24.37 -8.21 6.39
C GLN A 487 -24.90 -7.33 5.26
N ILE A 488 -24.34 -6.12 5.08
CA ILE A 488 -24.74 -5.22 4.00
C ILE A 488 -24.29 -5.81 2.66
N GLY A 489 -25.23 -6.03 1.74
CA GLY A 489 -25.00 -6.69 0.47
C GLY A 489 -24.90 -8.22 0.54
N ARG A 490 -25.10 -8.84 1.71
CA ARG A 490 -25.16 -10.31 1.79
C ARG A 490 -26.34 -10.82 0.97
N ASN A 491 -26.08 -11.82 0.14
CA ASN A 491 -27.09 -12.49 -0.67
C ASN A 491 -26.73 -13.97 -0.84
N ASP A 492 -27.44 -14.84 -0.12
CA ASP A 492 -27.18 -16.27 -0.13
C ASP A 492 -27.54 -16.92 -1.49
N GLN A 493 -28.48 -16.35 -2.27
CA GLN A 493 -28.83 -16.86 -3.61
C GLN A 493 -27.72 -16.63 -4.63
N LEU A 494 -27.03 -15.49 -4.53
CA LEU A 494 -25.92 -15.13 -5.41
C LEU A 494 -24.55 -15.60 -4.88
N GLY A 495 -24.51 -16.23 -3.71
CA GLY A 495 -23.28 -16.65 -3.03
C GLY A 495 -22.43 -15.47 -2.51
N LEU A 496 -23.05 -14.32 -2.24
CA LEU A 496 -22.36 -13.10 -1.83
C LEU A 496 -22.40 -12.93 -0.31
N THR A 497 -21.24 -12.82 0.32
CA THR A 497 -21.15 -12.71 1.79
C THR A 497 -21.22 -11.28 2.33
N GLY A 498 -21.37 -10.28 1.45
CA GLY A 498 -21.29 -8.85 1.80
C GLY A 498 -19.85 -8.35 1.98
N ARG A 499 -19.62 -7.32 2.82
CA ARG A 499 -18.26 -6.76 2.97
C ARG A 499 -17.34 -7.74 3.73
N PRO A 500 -16.11 -8.01 3.27
CA PRO A 500 -15.12 -8.74 4.06
C PRO A 500 -14.86 -8.05 5.41
N LEU A 501 -14.67 -8.84 6.47
CA LEU A 501 -14.39 -8.31 7.80
C LEU A 501 -13.06 -7.55 7.78
N ARG A 502 -13.16 -6.22 7.90
CA ARG A 502 -12.03 -5.29 7.82
C ARG A 502 -12.25 -4.14 8.80
N ARG A 503 -11.14 -3.62 9.32
CA ARG A 503 -11.10 -2.43 10.19
C ARG A 503 -11.86 -1.28 9.54
N LEU A 504 -12.64 -0.57 10.35
CA LEU A 504 -13.24 0.71 9.99
C LEU A 504 -12.37 1.84 10.52
N ARG A 505 -12.34 2.95 9.80
CA ARG A 505 -11.46 4.09 10.08
C ARG A 505 -12.27 5.31 10.50
N SER A 506 -11.57 6.38 10.85
CA SER A 506 -12.12 7.52 11.54
C SER A 506 -13.21 8.25 10.75
N LEU A 507 -13.14 8.37 9.43
CA LEU A 507 -14.22 9.02 8.67
C LEU A 507 -15.53 8.22 8.77
N THR A 508 -15.46 6.90 8.72
CA THR A 508 -16.63 6.03 8.85
C THR A 508 -17.23 6.13 10.25
N ILE A 509 -16.43 6.08 11.31
CA ILE A 509 -16.93 6.04 12.69
C ILE A 509 -17.28 7.41 13.29
N SER A 510 -16.82 8.51 12.69
CA SER A 510 -17.04 9.88 13.20
C SER A 510 -18.46 10.41 12.93
N ARG A 511 -19.48 9.60 13.21
CA ARG A 511 -20.90 9.88 12.97
C ARG A 511 -21.77 9.11 13.94
N PHE A 512 -23.03 9.53 14.03
CA PHE A 512 -24.05 8.76 14.73
C PHE A 512 -24.64 7.69 13.81
N PHE A 513 -24.95 6.54 14.36
CA PHE A 513 -25.66 5.48 13.68
C PHE A 513 -27.05 5.32 14.28
N ARG A 514 -28.06 5.22 13.44
CA ARG A 514 -29.41 4.78 13.82
C ARG A 514 -29.59 3.37 13.31
N ILE A 515 -29.61 2.41 14.23
CA ILE A 515 -29.72 0.98 13.94
C ILE A 515 -30.92 0.43 14.71
N ARG A 516 -31.97 -0.02 14.00
CA ARG A 516 -33.22 -0.51 14.63
C ARG A 516 -33.77 0.46 15.70
N ASP A 517 -33.85 1.74 15.36
CA ASP A 517 -34.25 2.85 16.23
C ASP A 517 -33.37 3.14 17.46
N GLN A 518 -32.27 2.40 17.65
CA GLN A 518 -31.25 2.71 18.65
C GLN A 518 -30.22 3.67 18.07
N THR A 519 -29.85 4.69 18.85
CA THR A 519 -28.76 5.61 18.50
C THR A 519 -27.47 5.07 19.07
N VAL A 520 -26.48 4.88 18.20
CA VAL A 520 -25.18 4.28 18.54
C VAL A 520 -24.04 5.16 18.04
N VAL A 521 -22.99 5.28 18.84
CA VAL A 521 -21.69 5.83 18.44
C VAL A 521 -20.62 4.77 18.65
N PHE A 522 -19.61 4.75 17.79
CA PHE A 522 -18.54 3.75 17.83
C PHE A 522 -17.22 4.39 18.23
N LEU A 523 -16.49 3.73 19.13
CA LEU A 523 -15.16 4.15 19.54
C LEU A 523 -14.13 3.88 18.42
N PRO A 524 -13.15 4.78 18.22
CA PRO A 524 -12.07 4.57 17.28
C PRO A 524 -11.29 3.31 17.60
N SER A 525 -10.93 2.55 16.56
CA SER A 525 -10.19 1.30 16.72
C SER A 525 -8.76 1.49 17.22
N PHE A 526 -8.14 2.66 17.03
CA PHE A 526 -6.78 2.93 17.53
C PHE A 526 -6.73 3.05 19.06
N LEU A 527 -7.87 3.22 19.73
CA LEU A 527 -7.96 3.14 21.19
C LEU A 527 -8.00 1.69 21.73
N ASP A 528 -8.03 0.68 20.86
CA ASP A 528 -8.04 -0.72 21.30
C ASP A 528 -6.61 -1.22 21.56
N SER A 529 -6.20 -1.18 22.83
CA SER A 529 -4.87 -1.60 23.30
C SER A 529 -4.55 -3.09 23.09
N GLN A 530 -5.54 -3.89 22.69
CA GLN A 530 -5.35 -5.34 22.49
C GLN A 530 -4.75 -5.71 21.13
N GLN A 531 -4.59 -4.76 20.22
CA GLN A 531 -4.16 -5.05 18.86
C GLN A 531 -2.66 -4.84 18.66
N PHE A 532 -2.10 -3.73 19.17
CA PHE A 532 -0.68 -3.43 19.11
C PHE A 532 -0.30 -2.32 20.12
N TYR A 533 0.94 -2.29 20.62
CA TYR A 533 1.31 -1.48 21.80
C TYR A 533 1.66 -0.02 21.51
N LEU A 534 1.69 0.41 20.24
CA LEU A 534 2.13 1.76 19.88
C LEU A 534 1.37 2.85 20.64
N THR A 535 0.08 2.64 20.87
CA THR A 535 -0.81 3.59 21.54
C THR A 535 -0.76 3.51 23.08
N LEU A 536 0.04 2.61 23.64
CA LEU A 536 0.40 2.64 25.07
C LEU A 536 1.37 3.79 25.38
N ASP A 537 2.09 4.29 24.38
CA ASP A 537 2.80 5.56 24.48
C ASP A 537 1.83 6.72 24.20
N TYR A 538 1.49 7.47 25.23
CA TYR A 538 0.49 8.53 25.13
C TYR A 538 0.94 9.73 24.30
N HIS A 539 2.24 9.96 24.14
CA HIS A 539 2.71 10.99 23.19
C HIS A 539 2.43 10.54 21.76
N PHE A 540 2.65 9.25 21.47
CA PHE A 540 2.29 8.65 20.19
C PHE A 540 0.77 8.67 19.97
N LEU A 541 -0.03 8.28 20.96
CA LEU A 541 -1.49 8.30 20.88
C LEU A 541 -2.04 9.71 20.63
N VAL A 542 -1.53 10.71 21.36
CA VAL A 542 -1.95 12.12 21.18
C VAL A 542 -1.62 12.60 19.77
N ASP A 543 -0.44 12.27 19.26
CA ASP A 543 -0.06 12.59 17.88
C ASP A 543 -0.92 11.85 16.84
N GLU A 544 -1.31 10.60 17.09
CA GLU A 544 -2.27 9.86 16.27
C GLU A 544 -3.66 10.53 16.30
N ILE A 545 -4.16 10.95 17.46
CA ILE A 545 -5.43 11.69 17.57
C ILE A 545 -5.38 12.98 16.77
N ARG A 546 -4.30 13.78 16.90
CA ARG A 546 -4.10 15.01 16.13
C ARG A 546 -4.11 14.74 14.62
N GLY A 547 -3.41 13.70 14.19
CA GLY A 547 -3.40 13.26 12.79
C GLY A 547 -4.78 12.85 12.26
N GLU A 548 -5.54 12.10 13.06
CA GLU A 548 -6.90 11.67 12.71
C GLU A 548 -7.89 12.84 12.67
N LEU A 549 -7.78 13.83 13.56
CA LEU A 549 -8.59 15.05 13.50
C LEU A 549 -8.32 15.84 12.21
N ALA A 550 -7.04 15.98 11.83
CA ALA A 550 -6.67 16.64 10.58
C ALA A 550 -7.18 15.87 9.35
N TYR A 551 -7.07 14.54 9.38
CA TYR A 551 -7.61 13.66 8.35
C TYR A 551 -9.13 13.82 8.20
N ILE A 552 -9.88 13.80 9.31
CA ILE A 552 -11.33 13.99 9.31
C ILE A 552 -11.68 15.36 8.72
N GLN A 553 -11.10 16.44 9.22
CA GLN A 553 -11.40 17.79 8.74
C GLN A 553 -11.16 17.93 7.23
N LYS A 554 -10.05 17.38 6.72
CA LYS A 554 -9.64 17.52 5.32
C LYS A 554 -10.51 16.72 4.36
N TYR A 555 -10.94 15.51 4.74
CA TYR A 555 -11.59 14.58 3.82
C TYR A 555 -13.09 14.38 4.07
N TRP A 556 -13.65 14.98 5.12
CA TRP A 556 -15.10 14.95 5.36
C TRP A 556 -15.88 15.55 4.20
N SER A 557 -16.91 14.83 3.72
CA SER A 557 -17.75 15.28 2.61
C SER A 557 -19.24 15.06 2.79
N ASP A 558 -19.64 14.36 3.85
CA ASP A 558 -21.03 14.05 4.14
C ASP A 558 -21.79 15.28 4.68
N LEU A 559 -23.12 15.24 4.58
CA LEU A 559 -23.99 16.23 5.22
C LEU A 559 -23.97 16.07 6.74
N GLY A 560 -23.90 17.19 7.46
CA GLY A 560 -23.70 17.20 8.91
C GLY A 560 -22.22 17.23 9.29
N ARG A 561 -21.95 17.51 10.57
CA ARG A 561 -20.58 17.63 11.09
C ARG A 561 -20.03 16.26 11.53
N PRO A 562 -18.74 16.00 11.32
CA PRO A 562 -18.10 14.81 11.88
C PRO A 562 -18.11 14.89 13.41
N THR A 563 -18.46 13.79 14.08
CA THR A 563 -18.44 13.67 15.55
C THR A 563 -17.60 12.48 15.97
N LEU A 564 -16.44 12.75 16.57
CA LEU A 564 -15.53 11.75 17.13
C LEU A 564 -15.84 11.54 18.63
N THR A 565 -15.93 10.28 19.06
CA THR A 565 -16.16 9.92 20.47
C THR A 565 -14.91 9.26 21.03
N LEU A 566 -14.32 9.82 22.09
CA LEU A 566 -13.12 9.29 22.74
C LEU A 566 -13.46 8.85 24.16
N MET A 567 -13.11 7.61 24.50
CA MET A 567 -13.26 7.08 25.87
C MET A 567 -11.92 7.19 26.60
N ILE A 568 -11.94 7.82 27.76
CA ILE A 568 -10.79 8.01 28.64
C ILE A 568 -10.92 7.02 29.79
N THR A 569 -9.86 6.24 30.00
CA THR A 569 -9.77 5.25 31.08
C THR A 569 -8.84 5.74 32.19
N ARG A 570 -8.93 5.17 33.40
CA ARG A 570 -8.08 5.57 34.52
C ARG A 570 -6.61 5.31 34.26
N THR A 571 -6.28 4.17 33.64
CA THR A 571 -4.89 3.82 33.26
C THR A 571 -4.26 4.90 32.37
N MET A 572 -5.01 5.41 31.38
CA MET A 572 -4.57 6.51 30.51
C MET A 572 -4.17 7.75 31.31
N LEU A 573 -4.97 8.14 32.30
CA LEU A 573 -4.69 9.33 33.10
C LEU A 573 -3.57 9.10 34.13
N GLU A 574 -3.42 7.88 34.67
CA GLU A 574 -2.35 7.56 35.63
C GLU A 574 -0.96 7.51 34.98
N THR A 575 -0.87 6.98 33.75
CA THR A 575 0.41 6.74 33.06
C THR A 575 0.76 7.82 32.04
N GLY A 576 -0.24 8.52 31.49
CA GLY A 576 -0.10 9.49 30.40
C GLY A 576 -0.60 10.90 30.69
N SER A 577 -0.73 11.28 31.96
CA SER A 577 -1.44 12.50 32.38
C SER A 577 -1.02 13.75 31.64
N GLU A 578 0.29 13.98 31.47
CA GLU A 578 0.80 15.24 30.92
C GLU A 578 0.36 15.44 29.46
N ALA A 579 0.69 14.50 28.58
CA ALA A 579 0.35 14.57 27.15
C ALA A 579 -1.17 14.59 26.91
N LEU A 580 -1.94 13.81 27.66
CA LEU A 580 -3.39 13.74 27.49
C LEU A 580 -4.09 15.00 28.00
N LEU A 581 -3.66 15.57 29.12
CA LEU A 581 -4.22 16.82 29.64
C LEU A 581 -3.90 18.00 28.70
N GLU A 582 -2.70 18.05 28.12
CA GLU A 582 -2.35 19.04 27.08
C GLU A 582 -3.31 18.93 25.89
N LEU A 583 -3.51 17.73 25.34
CA LEU A 583 -4.46 17.50 24.26
C LEU A 583 -5.87 17.95 24.65
N MET A 584 -6.39 17.52 25.79
CA MET A 584 -7.74 17.89 26.23
C MET A 584 -7.92 19.40 26.38
N GLN A 585 -6.86 20.11 26.76
CA GLN A 585 -6.89 21.56 26.83
C GLN A 585 -6.89 22.21 25.45
N GLU A 586 -6.10 21.72 24.48
CA GLU A 586 -6.21 22.14 23.07
C GLU A 586 -7.63 21.92 22.51
N LEU A 587 -8.24 20.77 22.82
CA LEU A 587 -9.60 20.46 22.40
C LEU A 587 -10.63 21.44 22.97
N LYS A 588 -10.42 21.90 24.21
CA LYS A 588 -11.26 22.88 24.89
C LYS A 588 -11.08 24.29 24.31
N ASP A 589 -9.86 24.65 23.94
CA ASP A 589 -9.53 25.94 23.32
C ASP A 589 -10.08 26.07 21.88
N GLY A 590 -10.52 24.95 21.29
CA GLY A 590 -11.25 24.90 20.02
C GLY A 590 -10.36 24.81 18.78
N ILE A 591 -9.03 24.77 18.96
CA ILE A 591 -8.06 24.56 17.90
C ILE A 591 -7.02 23.54 18.37
N CYS A 592 -6.90 22.42 17.65
CA CYS A 592 -5.92 21.36 17.94
C CYS A 592 -5.02 21.17 16.72
N HIS A 593 -3.74 21.55 16.82
CA HIS A 593 -2.77 21.49 15.71
C HIS A 593 -3.28 22.09 14.37
N GLY A 594 -3.97 23.23 14.43
CA GLY A 594 -4.53 23.91 13.26
C GLY A 594 -5.90 23.37 12.80
N VAL A 595 -6.41 22.30 13.43
CA VAL A 595 -7.74 21.75 13.18
C VAL A 595 -8.76 22.45 14.06
N GLN A 596 -9.86 22.91 13.46
CA GLN A 596 -10.97 23.50 14.21
C GLN A 596 -11.82 22.39 14.83
N VAL A 597 -11.94 22.44 16.16
CA VAL A 597 -12.64 21.42 16.95
C VAL A 597 -13.71 22.04 17.84
N LYS A 598 -14.73 21.27 18.18
CA LYS A 598 -15.77 21.65 19.13
C LYS A 598 -16.03 20.52 20.11
N LEU A 599 -15.58 20.70 21.35
CA LEU A 599 -15.93 19.84 22.46
C LEU A 599 -17.40 20.03 22.87
N GLY A 600 -18.09 18.96 23.24
CA GLY A 600 -19.43 19.06 23.81
C GLY A 600 -20.08 17.71 24.17
N LYS A 601 -21.28 17.79 24.76
CA LYS A 601 -22.06 16.60 25.15
C LYS A 601 -22.67 15.91 23.94
N LEU A 602 -22.67 14.58 23.92
CA LEU A 602 -23.18 13.79 22.78
C LEU A 602 -24.60 14.18 22.36
N ASN A 603 -25.52 14.37 23.32
CA ASN A 603 -26.90 14.79 23.06
C ASN A 603 -27.00 16.15 22.33
N GLN A 604 -26.07 17.07 22.60
CA GLN A 604 -26.04 18.38 21.95
C GLN A 604 -25.37 18.30 20.57
N LEU A 605 -24.27 17.54 20.46
CA LEU A 605 -23.54 17.39 19.22
C LEU A 605 -24.37 16.69 18.14
N MET A 606 -25.19 15.70 18.53
CA MET A 606 -26.09 14.94 17.66
C MET A 606 -27.01 15.84 16.80
N LEU A 607 -27.42 17.01 17.29
CA LEU A 607 -28.30 17.93 16.57
C LEU A 607 -27.71 18.48 15.26
N THR A 608 -26.38 18.52 15.15
CA THR A 608 -25.67 19.01 13.96
C THR A 608 -24.77 17.97 13.33
N ALA A 609 -24.73 16.76 13.90
CA ALA A 609 -23.84 15.69 13.47
C ALA A 609 -24.37 15.01 12.20
N ALA A 610 -23.48 14.33 11.49
CA ALA A 610 -23.92 13.36 10.48
C ALA A 610 -24.53 12.13 11.14
N ILE A 611 -25.62 11.65 10.55
CA ILE A 611 -26.36 10.48 11.01
C ILE A 611 -26.46 9.50 9.84
N GLN A 612 -26.02 8.27 10.05
CA GLN A 612 -26.19 7.17 9.13
C GLN A 612 -27.25 6.20 9.65
N ARG A 613 -28.17 5.78 8.78
CA ARG A 613 -29.28 4.89 9.13
C ARG A 613 -29.06 3.51 8.52
N ILE A 614 -29.25 2.46 9.32
CA ILE A 614 -29.12 1.05 8.92
C ILE A 614 -30.26 0.25 9.58
N ASP A 615 -31.36 0.04 8.86
CA ASP A 615 -32.61 -0.48 9.44
C ASP A 615 -33.00 -1.90 8.99
N PHE A 616 -32.38 -2.45 7.95
CA PHE A 616 -32.87 -3.66 7.26
C PHE A 616 -32.21 -4.97 7.71
N LEU A 617 -31.35 -4.96 8.73
CA LEU A 617 -30.64 -6.15 9.18
C LEU A 617 -31.59 -7.13 9.89
N SER A 618 -31.70 -8.37 9.40
CA SER A 618 -32.38 -9.49 10.08
C SER A 618 -31.42 -10.21 11.04
N ASP A 619 -31.87 -10.44 12.27
CA ASP A 619 -31.29 -11.35 13.29
C ASP A 619 -29.87 -11.11 13.85
N THR A 620 -29.15 -10.04 13.48
CA THR A 620 -27.90 -9.71 14.21
C THR A 620 -28.25 -9.08 15.56
N GLU A 621 -28.11 -9.83 16.65
CA GLU A 621 -28.16 -9.27 18.00
C GLU A 621 -26.91 -8.40 18.21
N LEU A 622 -27.11 -7.09 18.40
CA LEU A 622 -26.09 -6.27 19.06
C LEU A 622 -25.84 -6.90 20.43
N SER A 623 -24.56 -7.02 20.82
CA SER A 623 -24.20 -7.64 22.09
C SER A 623 -24.98 -6.99 23.26
N GLN A 624 -25.42 -7.79 24.24
CA GLN A 624 -26.28 -7.30 25.33
C GLN A 624 -25.62 -6.19 26.18
N SER A 625 -24.30 -6.09 26.17
CA SER A 625 -23.55 -5.12 26.98
C SER A 625 -22.86 -4.03 26.16
N SER A 626 -23.28 -2.77 26.35
CA SER A 626 -22.53 -1.60 25.91
C SER A 626 -21.22 -1.52 26.69
N VAL A 627 -20.08 -1.72 26.02
CA VAL A 627 -18.71 -1.70 26.60
C VAL A 627 -18.71 -2.12 28.09
N ALA A 628 -19.26 -3.31 28.41
CA ALA A 628 -19.21 -3.77 29.79
C ALA A 628 -17.78 -4.18 30.11
N ASN A 629 -17.28 -3.66 31.23
CA ASN A 629 -16.09 -4.08 31.95
C ASN A 629 -15.75 -5.54 31.64
N ARG A 630 -14.71 -5.75 30.83
CA ARG A 630 -14.12 -7.08 30.72
C ARG A 630 -13.60 -7.46 32.10
N GLY A 631 -13.88 -8.70 32.49
CA GLY A 631 -13.50 -9.25 33.79
C GLY A 631 -12.01 -9.09 34.07
N ILE A 632 -11.70 -9.00 35.36
CA ILE A 632 -10.35 -8.96 35.93
C ILE A 632 -9.49 -10.03 35.22
N ARG A 633 -8.44 -9.61 34.49
CA ARG A 633 -7.44 -10.55 34.00
C ARG A 633 -6.76 -11.19 35.21
N CYS A 634 -6.79 -12.52 35.32
CA CYS A 634 -6.00 -13.22 36.31
C CYS A 634 -4.53 -13.11 35.90
N TYR A 635 -3.70 -12.54 36.78
CA TYR A 635 -2.26 -12.50 36.65
C TYR A 635 -1.64 -13.68 37.41
N TYR A 636 -0.81 -14.48 36.74
CA TYR A 636 -0.16 -15.67 37.27
C TYR A 636 1.29 -15.42 37.71
N LEU A 637 1.98 -14.49 37.07
CA LEU A 637 3.37 -14.15 37.38
C LEU A 637 3.41 -13.05 38.44
N THR A 638 4.37 -13.12 39.36
CA THR A 638 4.62 -12.02 40.31
C THR A 638 5.65 -11.09 39.69
N SER A 639 5.44 -9.77 39.73
CA SER A 639 6.41 -8.80 39.19
C SER A 639 6.41 -7.53 40.02
N HIS A 640 7.59 -7.09 40.45
CA HIS A 640 7.76 -5.85 41.21
C HIS A 640 8.75 -4.93 40.48
N LEU A 641 8.38 -3.65 40.34
CA LEU A 641 9.18 -2.68 39.59
C LEU A 641 10.56 -2.44 40.23
N GLU A 642 10.60 -2.40 41.57
CA GLU A 642 11.83 -2.24 42.36
C GLU A 642 12.79 -3.42 42.24
N LYS A 643 12.29 -4.58 41.78
CA LYS A 643 13.04 -5.82 41.57
C LYS A 643 13.09 -6.21 40.10
N SER A 644 13.07 -5.23 39.19
CA SER A 644 13.26 -5.48 37.76
C SER A 644 14.56 -4.83 37.29
N TRP A 645 15.47 -5.63 36.72
CA TRP A 645 16.78 -5.18 36.24
C TRP A 645 17.17 -5.91 34.96
N SER A 646 17.90 -5.23 34.07
CA SER A 646 18.42 -5.84 32.84
C SER A 646 19.42 -6.94 33.19
N LEU A 647 19.33 -8.06 32.48
CA LEU A 647 20.28 -9.16 32.62
C LEU A 647 21.62 -8.82 31.96
N GLY A 648 22.70 -9.44 32.46
CA GLY A 648 24.02 -9.38 31.84
C GLY A 648 24.20 -10.49 30.79
N HIS A 649 25.17 -10.32 29.87
CA HIS A 649 25.45 -11.25 28.77
C HIS A 649 25.57 -12.72 29.21
N THR A 650 26.30 -12.98 30.30
CA THR A 650 26.51 -14.33 30.81
C THR A 650 25.22 -14.98 31.32
N GLN A 651 24.30 -14.20 31.90
CA GLN A 651 23.02 -14.71 32.42
C GLN A 651 22.06 -15.04 31.28
N GLU A 652 21.95 -14.15 30.29
CA GLU A 652 21.14 -14.38 29.08
C GLU A 652 21.63 -15.63 28.34
N PHE A 653 22.94 -15.76 28.14
CA PHE A 653 23.54 -16.92 27.49
C PHE A 653 23.28 -18.23 28.27
N GLN A 654 23.39 -18.21 29.59
CA GLN A 654 23.09 -19.38 30.43
C GLN A 654 21.62 -19.81 30.28
N MET A 655 20.68 -18.87 30.28
CA MET A 655 19.25 -19.16 30.08
C MET A 655 18.94 -19.63 28.65
N GLU A 656 19.62 -19.09 27.65
CA GLU A 656 19.47 -19.52 26.25
C GLU A 656 19.94 -20.96 26.05
N CYS A 657 21.05 -21.36 26.70
CA CYS A 657 21.61 -22.71 26.63
C CYS A 657 20.87 -23.75 27.49
N GLU A 658 20.04 -23.33 28.44
CA GLU A 658 19.30 -24.25 29.29
C GLU A 658 18.24 -25.03 28.47
N THR A 659 18.16 -26.34 28.72
CA THR A 659 17.25 -27.27 28.01
C THR A 659 16.37 -28.07 28.96
N ASN A 660 16.62 -28.00 30.28
CA ASN A 660 15.81 -28.65 31.30
C ASN A 660 14.53 -27.86 31.58
N LEU A 661 13.39 -28.40 31.14
CA LEU A 661 12.07 -27.77 31.27
C LEU A 661 11.65 -27.57 32.73
N ASP A 662 11.92 -28.53 33.62
CA ASP A 662 11.51 -28.42 35.03
C ASP A 662 12.23 -27.26 35.72
N LEU A 663 13.52 -27.08 35.41
CA LEU A 663 14.34 -26.01 35.93
C LEU A 663 13.90 -24.64 35.40
N LEU A 664 13.59 -24.54 34.11
CA LEU A 664 13.06 -23.31 33.49
C LEU A 664 11.71 -22.89 34.12
N LEU A 665 10.82 -23.85 34.38
CA LEU A 665 9.53 -23.59 35.04
C LEU A 665 9.70 -23.21 36.52
N GLU A 666 10.65 -23.82 37.22
CA GLU A 666 11.00 -23.45 38.60
C GLU A 666 11.54 -22.02 38.67
N TYR A 667 12.49 -21.66 37.80
CA TYR A 667 13.00 -20.30 37.70
C TYR A 667 11.90 -19.30 37.38
N LEU A 668 11.01 -19.62 36.41
CA LEU A 668 9.91 -18.74 36.03
C LEU A 668 8.93 -18.49 37.19
N ARG A 669 8.64 -19.52 38.01
CA ARG A 669 7.78 -19.39 39.20
C ARG A 669 8.40 -18.57 40.32
N SER A 670 9.72 -18.63 40.44
CA SER A 670 10.47 -17.92 41.48
C SER A 670 10.85 -16.48 41.10
N SER A 671 10.86 -16.16 39.81
CA SER A 671 11.32 -14.87 39.31
C SER A 671 10.29 -13.77 39.57
N GLU A 672 10.76 -12.66 40.14
CA GLU A 672 10.01 -11.40 40.27
C GLU A 672 10.49 -10.33 39.25
N ASN A 673 11.51 -10.66 38.45
CA ASN A 673 12.14 -9.77 37.48
C ASN A 673 11.57 -10.00 36.08
N ILE A 674 10.88 -8.99 35.54
CA ILE A 674 10.21 -9.12 34.24
C ILE A 674 11.19 -9.37 33.06
N TYR A 675 12.45 -8.92 33.18
CA TYR A 675 13.49 -9.18 32.18
C TYR A 675 13.92 -10.66 32.17
N GLU A 676 13.96 -11.28 33.34
CA GLU A 676 14.22 -12.72 33.47
C GLU A 676 13.02 -13.54 33.01
N GLN A 677 11.81 -13.14 33.38
CA GLN A 677 10.57 -13.79 32.94
C GLN A 677 10.47 -13.85 31.41
N ILE A 678 10.75 -12.75 30.70
CA ILE A 678 10.67 -12.74 29.24
C ILE A 678 11.77 -13.60 28.57
N GLU A 679 12.97 -13.67 29.14
CA GLU A 679 14.02 -14.58 28.64
C GLU A 679 13.66 -16.05 28.85
N LEU A 680 13.14 -16.40 30.03
CA LEU A 680 12.67 -17.76 30.30
C LEU A 680 11.52 -18.17 29.37
N LEU A 681 10.57 -17.27 29.13
CA LEU A 681 9.47 -17.51 28.18
C LEU A 681 9.97 -17.62 26.73
N GLN A 682 11.01 -16.87 26.35
CA GLN A 682 11.66 -17.01 25.05
C GLN A 682 12.29 -18.39 24.89
N THR A 683 13.05 -18.87 25.88
CA THR A 683 13.63 -20.22 25.87
C THR A 683 12.54 -21.29 25.83
N LEU A 684 11.46 -21.15 26.62
CA LEU A 684 10.33 -22.09 26.60
C LEU A 684 9.63 -22.11 25.23
N THR A 685 9.42 -20.93 24.61
CA THR A 685 8.84 -20.82 23.26
C THR A 685 9.72 -21.54 22.24
N ARG A 686 11.04 -21.40 22.32
CA ARG A 686 12.01 -22.09 21.45
C ARG A 686 11.98 -23.61 21.62
N LEU A 687 11.78 -24.12 22.85
CA LEU A 687 11.83 -25.55 23.15
C LEU A 687 10.51 -26.29 22.95
N GLN A 688 9.36 -25.67 23.26
CA GLN A 688 8.05 -26.33 23.29
C GLN A 688 6.96 -25.63 22.45
N GLY A 689 7.18 -24.39 22.03
CA GLY A 689 6.19 -23.59 21.32
C GLY A 689 5.21 -22.83 22.24
N LEU A 690 4.33 -22.04 21.61
CA LEU A 690 3.42 -21.11 22.32
C LEU A 690 2.27 -21.78 23.07
N GLU A 691 1.79 -22.93 22.57
CA GLU A 691 0.65 -23.67 23.13
C GLU A 691 1.04 -24.60 24.30
N PHE A 692 2.31 -24.57 24.73
CA PHE A 692 2.78 -25.40 25.83
C PHE A 692 2.13 -25.01 27.16
N ASP A 693 1.46 -25.97 27.80
CA ASP A 693 0.87 -25.78 29.13
C ASP A 693 1.95 -25.78 30.22
N THR A 694 2.02 -24.68 30.96
CA THR A 694 3.01 -24.41 32.00
C THR A 694 2.59 -24.92 33.39
N GLY A 695 1.33 -25.38 33.52
CA GLY A 695 0.78 -25.92 34.77
C GLY A 695 0.49 -24.87 35.85
N TYR A 696 0.43 -23.58 35.51
CA TYR A 696 0.22 -22.48 36.47
C TYR A 696 -1.19 -22.43 37.09
N ALA A 697 -2.24 -22.88 36.39
CA ALA A 697 -3.62 -22.89 36.92
C ALA A 697 -4.08 -24.26 37.48
N GLY A 698 -3.16 -25.21 37.68
CA GLY A 698 -3.48 -26.55 38.17
C GLY A 698 -4.21 -27.44 37.15
N PRO A 699 -4.75 -28.61 37.55
CA PRO A 699 -5.23 -29.63 36.60
C PRO A 699 -6.54 -29.30 35.88
N THR A 700 -7.21 -28.19 36.21
CA THR A 700 -8.55 -27.85 35.69
C THR A 700 -8.55 -26.82 34.56
N ASN A 701 -7.50 -26.00 34.42
CA ASN A 701 -7.35 -25.01 33.35
C ASN A 701 -5.88 -25.01 32.89
N ALA A 702 -5.64 -25.05 31.58
CA ALA A 702 -4.29 -24.91 31.02
C ALA A 702 -3.89 -23.43 31.02
N VAL A 703 -2.63 -23.14 31.35
CA VAL A 703 -2.03 -21.80 31.18
C VAL A 703 -0.86 -21.95 30.24
N THR A 704 -1.02 -21.45 29.04
CA THR A 704 -0.04 -21.62 27.98
C THR A 704 1.11 -20.62 28.11
N VAL A 705 2.22 -20.87 27.43
CA VAL A 705 3.30 -19.88 27.25
C VAL A 705 2.75 -18.60 26.60
N ALA A 706 1.79 -18.71 25.68
CA ALA A 706 1.10 -17.57 25.08
C ALA A 706 0.35 -16.71 26.11
N ASP A 707 -0.36 -17.33 27.05
CA ASP A 707 -1.08 -16.61 28.12
C ASP A 707 -0.11 -15.82 29.02
N LEU A 708 1.02 -16.45 29.39
CA LEU A 708 2.04 -15.80 30.22
C LEU A 708 2.77 -14.68 29.47
N LEU A 709 3.00 -14.84 28.16
CA LEU A 709 3.55 -13.78 27.31
C LEU A 709 2.59 -12.60 27.18
N ASP A 710 1.28 -12.83 27.04
CA ASP A 710 0.25 -11.78 27.00
C ASP A 710 0.17 -11.01 28.34
N GLU A 711 0.39 -11.71 29.45
CA GLU A 711 0.52 -11.12 30.78
C GLU A 711 1.78 -10.25 30.91
N VAL A 712 2.97 -10.76 30.54
CA VAL A 712 4.22 -9.98 30.55
C VAL A 712 4.12 -8.78 29.63
N TYR A 713 3.53 -8.94 28.44
CA TYR A 713 3.28 -7.86 27.48
C TYR A 713 2.44 -6.74 28.11
N THR A 714 1.34 -7.09 28.79
CA THR A 714 0.45 -6.10 29.42
C THR A 714 1.19 -5.36 30.54
N LYS A 715 1.85 -6.09 31.45
CA LYS A 715 2.61 -5.51 32.56
C LYS A 715 3.75 -4.61 32.08
N ALA A 716 4.53 -5.07 31.10
CA ALA A 716 5.62 -4.29 30.54
C ALA A 716 5.12 -3.00 29.86
N GLY A 717 3.94 -3.07 29.21
CA GLY A 717 3.28 -1.93 28.60
C GLY A 717 2.86 -0.88 29.63
N ASP A 718 2.19 -1.29 30.70
CA ASP A 718 1.76 -0.40 31.79
C ASP A 718 2.95 0.28 32.49
N LEU A 719 4.11 -0.38 32.51
CA LEU A 719 5.35 0.11 33.13
C LEU A 719 6.28 0.86 32.16
N GLY A 720 5.95 0.96 30.87
CA GLY A 720 6.79 1.60 29.85
C GLY A 720 8.12 0.88 29.57
N LEU A 721 8.19 -0.44 29.79
CA LEU A 721 9.39 -1.26 29.55
C LEU A 721 9.46 -1.72 28.08
N TRP A 722 9.68 -0.78 27.17
CA TRP A 722 9.50 -0.96 25.72
C TRP A 722 10.32 -2.10 25.09
N ALA A 723 11.52 -2.38 25.60
CA ALA A 723 12.34 -3.50 25.11
C ALA A 723 11.67 -4.86 25.38
N VAL A 724 11.05 -5.01 26.55
CA VAL A 724 10.31 -6.21 26.95
C VAL A 724 9.01 -6.30 26.17
N VAL A 725 8.30 -5.18 25.97
CA VAL A 725 7.08 -5.12 25.15
C VAL A 725 7.36 -5.56 23.70
N ARG A 726 8.41 -5.02 23.07
CA ARG A 726 8.86 -5.42 21.72
C ARG A 726 9.18 -6.90 21.65
N ARG A 727 9.87 -7.43 22.67
CA ARG A 727 10.24 -8.85 22.71
C ARG A 727 9.01 -9.75 22.85
N ALA A 728 8.10 -9.43 23.78
CA ALA A 728 6.85 -10.17 23.97
C ALA A 728 5.96 -10.13 22.72
N ALA A 729 5.80 -8.95 22.10
CA ALA A 729 5.06 -8.78 20.85
C ALA A 729 5.66 -9.60 19.71
N GLY A 730 6.99 -9.64 19.61
CA GLY A 730 7.72 -10.42 18.63
C GLY A 730 7.53 -11.93 18.80
N LEU A 731 7.64 -12.43 20.04
CA LEU A 731 7.43 -13.84 20.37
C LEU A 731 5.98 -14.28 20.11
N ARG A 732 5.01 -13.40 20.37
CA ARG A 732 3.60 -13.60 20.04
C ARG A 732 3.26 -13.43 18.56
N GLN A 733 4.25 -13.03 17.73
CA GLN A 733 4.08 -12.73 16.31
C GLN A 733 2.96 -11.71 16.07
N MET A 734 2.87 -10.70 16.93
CA MET A 734 1.85 -9.65 16.80
C MET A 734 2.08 -8.86 15.51
N LEU A 735 0.98 -8.63 14.79
CA LEU A 735 0.95 -7.84 13.56
C LEU A 735 0.07 -6.63 13.78
N ASP A 736 0.62 -5.44 13.55
CA ASP A 736 -0.20 -4.23 13.55
C ASP A 736 -1.20 -4.27 12.39
N ILE A 737 -2.49 -4.08 12.72
CA ILE A 737 -3.57 -4.14 11.75
C ILE A 737 -3.52 -3.00 10.70
N GLY A 738 -2.79 -1.92 10.98
CA GLY A 738 -2.54 -0.78 10.09
C GLY A 738 -1.32 -0.94 9.19
N LEU A 739 -0.48 -1.97 9.38
CA LEU A 739 0.78 -2.13 8.64
C LEU A 739 0.61 -2.20 7.12
N SER A 740 -0.37 -2.98 6.64
CA SER A 740 -0.64 -3.09 5.19
C SER A 740 -1.04 -1.74 4.60
N ASP A 741 -1.74 -0.91 5.37
CA ASP A 741 -2.14 0.42 4.93
C ASP A 741 -1.00 1.44 4.98
N ALA A 742 -0.10 1.33 5.97
CA ALA A 742 1.13 2.13 6.03
C ALA A 742 2.02 1.87 4.79
N ILE A 743 2.26 0.59 4.48
CA ILE A 743 2.99 0.17 3.27
C ILE A 743 2.29 0.68 2.01
N THR A 744 0.97 0.50 1.91
CA THR A 744 0.21 0.99 0.75
C THR A 744 0.39 2.50 0.56
N SER A 745 0.38 3.26 1.66
CA SER A 745 0.54 4.72 1.62
C SER A 745 1.92 5.14 1.11
N ILE A 746 2.96 4.37 1.43
CA ILE A 746 4.32 4.58 0.93
C ILE A 746 4.40 4.27 -0.57
N LEU A 747 3.88 3.11 -0.98
CA LEU A 747 3.94 2.63 -2.37
C LEU A 747 3.21 3.55 -3.35
N VAL A 748 2.02 4.01 -2.95
CA VAL A 748 1.17 4.93 -3.73
C VAL A 748 1.88 6.26 -4.03
N GLN A 749 2.78 6.70 -3.16
CA GLN A 749 3.59 7.92 -3.36
C GLN A 749 4.81 7.67 -4.27
N GLY A 750 4.82 6.53 -4.99
CA GLY A 750 5.88 6.15 -5.93
C GLY A 750 7.18 5.72 -5.25
N LYS A 751 7.12 5.29 -3.98
CA LYS A 751 8.28 4.79 -3.24
C LYS A 751 8.27 3.28 -3.21
N GLN A 752 9.43 2.66 -3.26
CA GLN A 752 9.60 1.22 -3.03
C GLN A 752 10.08 0.98 -1.60
N ILE A 753 9.83 -0.20 -1.06
CA ILE A 753 10.29 -0.57 0.29
C ILE A 753 11.23 -1.76 0.17
N ALA A 754 12.38 -1.69 0.82
CA ALA A 754 13.27 -2.82 1.02
C ALA A 754 13.28 -3.20 2.51
N VAL A 755 12.89 -4.44 2.80
CA VAL A 755 12.86 -4.99 4.16
C VAL A 755 14.15 -5.80 4.41
N GLY A 756 14.77 -5.65 5.58
CA GLY A 756 15.89 -6.49 5.98
C GLY A 756 17.30 -6.07 5.53
N ARG A 757 18.26 -7.00 5.65
CA ARG A 757 19.72 -6.78 5.43
C ARG A 757 20.20 -7.04 4.00
N ALA A 758 19.69 -8.10 3.40
CA ALA A 758 20.09 -8.55 2.06
C ALA A 758 19.14 -7.94 1.03
N TYR A 759 19.65 -6.98 0.24
CA TYR A 759 18.94 -6.43 -0.91
C TYR A 759 18.95 -7.47 -2.03
N SER A 760 17.91 -8.27 -2.06
CA SER A 760 17.55 -9.10 -3.20
C SER A 760 16.21 -8.59 -3.74
N GLN A 761 15.87 -8.90 -4.99
CA GLN A 761 14.53 -8.59 -5.49
C GLN A 761 13.42 -9.18 -4.59
N ALA A 762 13.69 -10.30 -3.90
CA ALA A 762 12.74 -10.94 -3.00
C ALA A 762 12.45 -10.12 -1.72
N SER A 763 13.33 -9.21 -1.30
CA SER A 763 13.11 -8.34 -0.13
C SER A 763 12.45 -7.00 -0.48
N LEU A 764 12.28 -6.71 -1.77
CA LEU A 764 11.57 -5.54 -2.24
C LEU A 764 10.04 -5.76 -2.14
N ILE A 765 9.36 -4.68 -1.76
CA ILE A 765 7.93 -4.52 -1.87
C ILE A 765 7.72 -3.34 -2.83
N VAL A 766 7.23 -3.67 -4.02
CA VAL A 766 6.96 -2.73 -5.11
C VAL A 766 5.47 -2.59 -5.40
N VAL A 767 4.66 -3.54 -4.92
CA VAL A 767 3.19 -3.56 -5.05
C VAL A 767 2.55 -3.82 -3.68
N PRO A 768 1.33 -3.33 -3.44
CA PRO A 768 0.63 -3.55 -2.17
C PRO A 768 0.31 -5.04 -1.94
N ILE A 769 0.95 -5.63 -0.92
CA ILE A 769 0.78 -7.04 -0.54
C ILE A 769 -0.12 -7.21 0.70
N SER A 770 -0.52 -8.46 0.97
CA SER A 770 -1.32 -8.84 2.14
C SER A 770 -0.52 -8.78 3.45
N GLY A 771 -1.22 -8.72 4.59
CA GLY A 771 -0.57 -8.72 5.91
C GLY A 771 0.31 -9.93 6.15
N SER A 772 -0.13 -11.13 5.73
CA SER A 772 0.62 -12.38 5.85
C SER A 772 1.91 -12.36 5.03
N GLU A 773 1.88 -11.86 3.79
CA GLU A 773 3.07 -11.73 2.95
C GLU A 773 4.07 -10.71 3.50
N ILE A 774 3.58 -9.64 4.15
CA ILE A 774 4.45 -8.67 4.84
C ILE A 774 5.15 -9.35 6.01
N THR A 775 4.41 -10.10 6.84
CA THR A 775 4.98 -10.85 7.97
C THR A 775 5.99 -11.88 7.49
N GLU A 776 5.71 -12.60 6.42
CA GLU A 776 6.64 -13.57 5.84
C GLU A 776 7.93 -12.88 5.36
N LYS A 777 7.84 -11.75 4.66
CA LYS A 777 9.01 -10.96 4.26
C LYS A 777 9.79 -10.44 5.48
N ILE A 778 9.12 -9.95 6.52
CA ILE A 778 9.78 -9.49 7.75
C ILE A 778 10.51 -10.66 8.42
N ASN A 779 9.87 -11.82 8.55
CA ASN A 779 10.47 -13.01 9.14
C ASN A 779 11.67 -13.53 8.34
N ASN A 780 11.62 -13.48 7.00
CA ASN A 780 12.67 -14.03 6.14
C ASN A 780 13.86 -13.08 5.93
N PHE A 781 13.68 -11.77 6.07
CA PHE A 781 14.73 -10.78 5.72
C PHE A 781 15.23 -9.91 6.88
N CYS A 782 14.47 -9.78 7.97
CA CYS A 782 14.93 -9.07 9.18
C CYS A 782 15.92 -9.92 9.99
N ARG A 783 16.47 -9.33 11.05
CA ARG A 783 17.52 -9.94 11.88
C ARG A 783 17.01 -11.10 12.72
N GLU A 784 17.96 -11.86 13.28
CA GLU A 784 17.67 -12.96 14.22
C GLU A 784 16.94 -12.45 15.47
N ASP A 785 17.29 -11.26 15.97
CA ASP A 785 16.59 -10.64 17.08
C ASP A 785 15.11 -10.41 16.74
N ILE A 786 14.22 -11.08 17.49
CA ILE A 786 12.78 -11.00 17.32
C ILE A 786 12.25 -9.56 17.48
N ARG A 787 12.94 -8.73 18.27
CA ARG A 787 12.59 -7.31 18.46
C ARG A 787 12.81 -6.49 17.19
N ASP A 788 13.78 -6.85 16.35
CA ASP A 788 14.05 -6.18 15.07
C ASP A 788 12.87 -6.28 14.10
N ARG A 789 12.17 -7.41 14.14
CA ARG A 789 10.96 -7.64 13.32
C ARG A 789 9.85 -6.69 13.73
N VAL A 790 9.66 -6.49 15.04
CA VAL A 790 8.67 -5.57 15.58
C VAL A 790 9.08 -4.12 15.30
N LEU A 791 10.35 -3.76 15.52
CA LEU A 791 10.87 -2.44 15.20
C LEU A 791 10.77 -2.12 13.69
N THR A 792 10.95 -3.12 12.82
CA THR A 792 10.73 -2.95 11.38
C THR A 792 9.27 -2.59 11.08
N GLN A 793 8.30 -3.24 11.74
CA GLN A 793 6.89 -2.87 11.63
C GLN A 793 6.66 -1.43 12.12
N GLU A 794 7.24 -1.05 13.27
CA GLU A 794 7.16 0.32 13.80
C GLU A 794 7.66 1.35 12.78
N ILE A 795 8.88 1.16 12.26
CA ILE A 795 9.47 2.08 11.29
C ILE A 795 8.61 2.18 10.03
N LEU A 796 8.06 1.07 9.53
CA LEU A 796 7.14 1.09 8.38
C LEU A 796 5.87 1.90 8.66
N ILE A 797 5.31 1.76 9.87
CA ILE A 797 4.14 2.56 10.31
C ILE A 797 4.53 4.03 10.40
N TYR A 798 5.66 4.37 11.01
CA TYR A 798 6.14 5.74 11.15
C TYR A 798 6.42 6.39 9.80
N LEU A 799 7.06 5.67 8.86
CA LEU A 799 7.25 6.14 7.49
C LEU A 799 5.90 6.39 6.80
N GLY A 800 4.91 5.51 7.02
CA GLY A 800 3.56 5.66 6.49
C GLY A 800 2.79 6.85 7.07
N VAL A 801 3.09 7.26 8.31
CA VAL A 801 2.56 8.48 8.93
C VAL A 801 3.30 9.71 8.39
N LEU A 802 4.63 9.70 8.44
CA LEU A 802 5.48 10.83 8.04
C LEU A 802 5.31 11.18 6.57
N ILE A 803 5.13 10.21 5.67
CA ILE A 803 4.94 10.49 4.24
C ILE A 803 3.61 11.23 3.96
N LYS A 804 2.63 11.12 4.86
CA LYS A 804 1.35 11.83 4.76
C LYS A 804 1.40 13.22 5.39
N SER A 805 2.05 13.35 6.54
CA SER A 805 2.13 14.62 7.28
C SER A 805 3.21 15.54 6.72
N GLU A 806 4.36 14.99 6.32
CA GLU A 806 5.57 15.72 5.89
C GLU A 806 6.18 15.10 4.62
N PRO A 807 5.48 15.12 3.47
CA PRO A 807 5.91 14.46 2.24
C PRO A 807 7.28 14.96 1.71
N GLU A 808 7.66 16.21 2.04
CA GLU A 808 8.94 16.79 1.63
C GLU A 808 10.15 16.04 2.17
N LEU A 809 10.04 15.36 3.32
CA LEU A 809 11.11 14.53 3.89
C LEU A 809 11.51 13.35 2.98
N PHE A 810 10.63 12.98 2.05
CA PHE A 810 10.80 11.83 1.17
C PHE A 810 11.21 12.23 -0.24
N ARG A 811 11.52 13.51 -0.47
CA ARG A 811 11.99 13.99 -1.78
C ARG A 811 13.35 13.39 -2.10
N GLY A 812 13.53 12.89 -3.34
CA GLY A 812 14.76 12.24 -3.79
C GLY A 812 14.88 10.75 -3.43
N PHE A 813 14.04 10.23 -2.54
CA PHE A 813 13.98 8.78 -2.28
C PHE A 813 13.16 8.06 -3.35
N LEU A 814 13.73 7.04 -3.97
CA LEU A 814 12.97 6.07 -4.77
C LEU A 814 12.69 4.79 -3.97
N THR A 815 13.65 4.35 -3.14
CA THR A 815 13.53 3.15 -2.31
C THR A 815 13.83 3.48 -0.86
N LEU A 816 12.92 3.14 0.04
CA LEU A 816 13.08 3.24 1.49
C LEU A 816 13.64 1.91 2.01
N ARG A 817 14.90 1.95 2.45
CA ARG A 817 15.63 0.79 2.96
C ARG A 817 15.51 0.75 4.49
N VAL A 818 14.53 -0.01 5.01
CA VAL A 818 14.16 0.04 6.44
C VAL A 818 15.32 -0.39 7.34
N GLY A 819 16.03 -1.45 6.98
CA GLY A 819 17.20 -1.90 7.73
C GLY A 819 18.33 -0.87 7.80
N TYR A 820 18.48 -0.02 6.77
CA TYR A 820 19.43 1.09 6.78
C TYR A 820 18.97 2.25 7.66
N LEU A 821 17.67 2.57 7.67
CA LEU A 821 17.13 3.60 8.55
C LEU A 821 17.35 3.23 10.02
N ILE A 822 17.13 1.96 10.39
CA ILE A 822 17.42 1.45 11.74
C ILE A 822 18.91 1.63 12.07
N LEU A 823 19.82 1.25 11.16
CA LEU A 823 21.26 1.42 11.36
C LEU A 823 21.67 2.89 11.56
N LEU A 824 21.06 3.81 10.82
CA LEU A 824 21.33 5.24 10.97
C LEU A 824 20.87 5.78 12.31
N ILE A 825 19.67 5.39 12.75
CA ILE A 825 19.18 5.75 14.10
C ILE A 825 20.13 5.21 15.18
N THR A 826 20.53 3.93 15.07
CA THR A 826 21.50 3.32 16.00
C THR A 826 22.83 4.08 16.00
N SER A 827 23.34 4.46 14.83
CA SER A 827 24.59 5.21 14.72
C SER A 827 24.51 6.62 15.31
N ASP A 828 23.39 7.32 15.16
CA ASP A 828 23.19 8.62 15.77
C ASP A 828 23.15 8.52 17.30
N ILE A 829 22.47 7.51 17.84
CA ILE A 829 22.46 7.20 19.28
C ILE A 829 23.87 6.85 19.78
N ALA A 830 24.60 6.01 19.05
CA ALA A 830 25.97 5.62 19.42
C ALA A 830 26.89 6.84 19.55
N ARG A 831 26.75 7.83 18.65
CA ARG A 831 27.54 9.06 18.69
C ARG A 831 27.12 10.00 19.82
N GLU A 832 25.81 10.19 20.00
CA GLU A 832 25.27 11.09 21.01
C GLU A 832 25.65 10.65 22.43
N PHE A 833 25.64 9.34 22.68
CA PHE A 833 25.89 8.76 24.00
C PHE A 833 27.28 8.14 24.17
N ILE A 834 28.12 8.15 23.13
CA ILE A 834 29.46 7.55 23.11
C ILE A 834 29.39 6.05 23.50
N LEU A 835 28.52 5.32 22.80
CA LEU A 835 28.25 3.90 23.02
C LEU A 835 28.80 3.05 21.88
N THR A 836 29.04 1.77 22.14
CA THR A 836 29.23 0.80 21.05
C THR A 836 27.92 0.59 20.28
N GLN A 837 28.01 0.04 19.06
CA GLN A 837 26.86 -0.11 18.17
C GLN A 837 25.74 -1.03 18.73
N ASP A 838 26.10 -2.05 19.50
CA ASP A 838 25.15 -2.93 20.21
C ASP A 838 24.52 -2.20 21.40
N GLU A 839 25.30 -1.50 22.22
CA GLU A 839 24.78 -0.72 23.35
C GLU A 839 23.80 0.35 22.86
N ALA A 840 24.10 1.00 21.73
CA ALA A 840 23.20 1.93 21.08
C ALA A 840 21.93 1.26 20.52
N TYR A 841 22.04 0.02 20.02
CA TYR A 841 20.89 -0.75 19.56
C TYR A 841 19.99 -1.20 20.72
N GLU A 842 20.57 -1.65 21.84
CA GLU A 842 19.83 -1.92 23.07
C GLU A 842 19.15 -0.66 23.60
N LYS A 843 19.84 0.49 23.55
CA LYS A 843 19.23 1.77 23.91
C LYS A 843 18.06 2.12 22.99
N LEU A 844 18.19 1.90 21.69
CA LEU A 844 17.09 2.06 20.72
C LEU A 844 15.89 1.17 21.07
N MET A 845 16.13 -0.08 21.47
CA MET A 845 15.07 -1.01 21.89
C MET A 845 14.36 -0.58 23.18
N GLN A 846 14.98 0.27 24.00
CA GLN A 846 14.38 0.84 25.20
C GLN A 846 13.59 2.13 24.93
N LEU A 847 13.76 2.78 23.78
CA LEU A 847 13.04 4.02 23.46
C LEU A 847 11.55 3.76 23.28
N SER A 848 10.73 4.69 23.75
CA SER A 848 9.29 4.69 23.49
C SER A 848 8.98 4.79 21.98
N PRO A 849 7.83 4.29 21.52
CA PRO A 849 7.35 4.47 20.15
C PRO A 849 7.51 5.89 19.60
N PHE A 850 7.13 6.91 20.38
CA PHE A 850 7.24 8.30 19.99
C PHE A 850 8.69 8.75 19.84
N GLU A 851 9.58 8.38 20.77
CA GLU A 851 11.01 8.68 20.66
C GLU A 851 11.63 8.04 19.41
N VAL A 852 11.32 6.78 19.10
CA VAL A 852 11.81 6.11 17.87
C VAL A 852 11.31 6.84 16.62
N LYS A 853 10.04 7.24 16.58
CA LYS A 853 9.48 8.04 15.48
C LYS A 853 10.22 9.37 15.32
N MET A 854 10.52 10.06 16.41
CA MET A 854 11.25 11.33 16.37
C MET A 854 12.70 11.15 15.89
N ARG A 855 13.39 10.09 16.32
CA ARG A 855 14.72 9.73 15.81
C ARG A 855 14.70 9.44 14.31
N LEU A 856 13.70 8.69 13.84
CA LEU A 856 13.51 8.43 12.41
C LEU A 856 13.32 9.72 11.61
N ARG A 857 12.47 10.64 12.09
CA ARG A 857 12.24 11.94 11.45
C ARG A 857 13.53 12.76 11.37
N GLN A 858 14.35 12.75 12.42
CA GLN A 858 15.66 13.41 12.43
C GLN A 858 16.60 12.84 11.36
N VAL A 859 16.70 11.51 11.26
CA VAL A 859 17.51 10.82 10.24
C VAL A 859 17.06 11.19 8.81
N LEU A 860 15.75 11.23 8.55
CA LEU A 860 15.21 11.62 7.24
C LEU A 860 15.52 13.08 6.91
N THR A 861 15.50 13.96 7.91
CA THR A 861 15.84 15.39 7.75
C THR A 861 17.32 15.58 7.40
N GLY A 862 18.21 14.76 8.00
CA GLY A 862 19.67 14.82 7.80
C GLY A 862 20.22 14.02 6.61
N TYR A 863 19.37 13.41 5.78
CA TYR A 863 19.77 12.36 4.84
C TYR A 863 20.70 12.83 3.68
N SER A 864 20.83 14.14 3.43
CA SER A 864 21.57 14.69 2.27
C SER A 864 23.10 14.47 2.27
N GLY A 865 23.69 13.71 3.20
CA GLY A 865 25.15 13.44 3.26
C GLY A 865 25.56 12.05 3.77
N VAL A 866 24.63 11.12 3.89
CA VAL A 866 24.80 9.93 4.77
C VAL A 866 25.62 8.78 4.16
N SER A 867 25.74 8.70 2.81
CA SER A 867 26.53 7.63 2.18
C SER A 867 28.03 7.69 2.52
N ASN A 868 28.56 8.86 2.91
CA ASN A 868 29.96 8.99 3.32
C ASN A 868 30.15 8.66 4.81
N LEU A 869 29.15 8.96 5.65
CA LEU A 869 29.14 8.65 7.08
C LEU A 869 29.13 7.14 7.36
N LEU A 870 28.36 6.36 6.60
CA LEU A 870 28.34 4.90 6.73
C LEU A 870 29.67 4.26 6.30
N ARG A 871 30.32 4.81 5.26
CA ARG A 871 31.62 4.30 4.75
C ARG A 871 32.78 4.58 5.72
N GLN A 872 32.74 5.69 6.45
CA GLN A 872 33.68 5.99 7.54
C GLN A 872 33.50 5.09 8.77
N GLN A 873 32.36 4.42 8.94
CA GLN A 873 32.10 3.57 10.10
C GLN A 873 32.47 2.09 9.88
N GLU A 874 32.67 1.67 8.63
CA GLU A 874 33.14 0.32 8.31
C GLU A 874 34.68 0.23 8.27
N SER A 875 35.39 1.35 8.42
CA SER A 875 36.87 1.37 8.42
C SER A 875 37.46 0.78 9.71
N LEU A 876 38.60 0.14 9.58
CA LEU A 876 39.37 -0.44 10.67
C LEU A 876 40.61 0.42 10.94
N HIS A 877 40.76 0.95 12.15
CA HIS A 877 41.91 1.72 12.56
C HIS A 877 43.01 0.79 13.06
N VAL A 878 44.19 0.98 12.48
CA VAL A 878 45.37 0.14 12.75
C VAL A 878 46.49 1.01 13.28
N LYS A 879 47.13 0.60 14.39
CA LYS A 879 48.22 1.35 15.03
C LYS A 879 49.54 1.37 14.24
N GLN A 880 49.64 0.56 13.20
CA GLN A 880 50.82 0.39 12.35
C GLN A 880 50.58 1.06 10.98
N LYS A 881 51.62 1.69 10.41
CA LYS A 881 51.55 2.25 9.05
C LYS A 881 51.37 1.12 8.04
N GLU A 882 50.50 1.33 7.06
CA GLU A 882 50.18 0.35 6.02
C GLU A 882 51.42 -0.18 5.27
N SER A 883 52.43 0.67 5.07
CA SER A 883 53.72 0.30 4.45
C SER A 883 54.48 -0.79 5.19
N ASP A 884 54.18 -0.98 6.48
CA ASP A 884 54.91 -1.88 7.38
C ASP A 884 54.14 -3.18 7.62
N ILE A 885 52.93 -3.33 7.05
CA ILE A 885 52.09 -4.52 7.16
C ILE A 885 52.42 -5.49 6.02
N ALA A 886 52.80 -6.72 6.36
CA ALA A 886 53.01 -7.79 5.41
C ALA A 886 51.65 -8.37 4.95
N TRP A 887 51.18 -7.91 3.78
CA TRP A 887 49.96 -8.39 3.11
C TRP A 887 50.22 -9.70 2.35
N VAL A 888 50.55 -10.77 3.08
CA VAL A 888 50.87 -12.08 2.48
C VAL A 888 49.72 -13.05 2.70
N VAL A 889 49.11 -13.53 1.62
CA VAL A 889 48.23 -14.70 1.66
C VAL A 889 49.13 -15.93 1.68
N LEU A 890 49.10 -16.72 2.75
CA LEU A 890 49.78 -18.01 2.75
C LEU A 890 49.01 -18.97 1.81
N PRO A 891 49.69 -19.79 1.00
CA PRO A 891 49.01 -20.89 0.33
C PRO A 891 48.51 -21.85 1.41
N VAL A 892 47.20 -21.82 1.68
CA VAL A 892 46.56 -22.72 2.66
C VAL A 892 46.51 -24.17 2.12
N ILE A 893 47.03 -24.41 0.91
CA ILE A 893 46.86 -25.66 0.18
C ILE A 893 48.22 -26.11 -0.37
N SER A 894 48.70 -27.28 0.12
CA SER A 894 49.72 -28.08 -0.57
C SER A 894 49.29 -28.35 -2.01
N GLU A 895 50.23 -28.42 -2.95
CA GLU A 895 50.02 -28.66 -4.40
C GLU A 895 49.19 -29.92 -4.79
N GLU A 896 48.56 -30.61 -3.82
CA GLU A 896 47.77 -31.84 -3.95
C GLU A 896 46.27 -31.70 -3.61
N THR A 897 45.64 -30.52 -3.70
CA THR A 897 44.16 -30.47 -3.59
C THR A 897 43.53 -30.49 -4.97
N GLU A 898 43.10 -31.68 -5.40
CA GLU A 898 42.26 -31.83 -6.58
C GLU A 898 41.00 -30.96 -6.42
N VAL A 899 40.67 -30.20 -7.47
CA VAL A 899 39.40 -29.45 -7.53
C VAL A 899 38.29 -30.45 -7.21
N PRO A 900 37.44 -30.20 -6.18
CA PRO A 900 36.36 -31.11 -5.85
C PRO A 900 35.52 -31.38 -7.10
N LEU A 901 35.26 -32.65 -7.43
CA LEU A 901 34.47 -33.07 -8.61
C LEU A 901 33.11 -32.36 -8.71
N ASP A 902 32.58 -31.92 -7.58
CA ASP A 902 31.30 -31.24 -7.39
C ASP A 902 31.38 -29.70 -7.30
N GLY A 903 32.57 -29.11 -7.44
CA GLY A 903 32.82 -27.67 -7.34
C GLY A 903 32.95 -27.12 -5.90
N TRP A 904 33.54 -25.93 -5.77
CA TRP A 904 33.88 -25.31 -4.48
C TRP A 904 32.66 -24.99 -3.62
N ARG A 905 31.53 -24.61 -4.23
CA ARG A 905 30.30 -24.33 -3.47
C ARG A 905 29.76 -25.58 -2.76
N ARG A 906 29.72 -26.73 -3.44
CA ARG A 906 29.28 -28.00 -2.82
C ARG A 906 30.26 -28.48 -1.75
N PHE A 907 31.57 -28.27 -1.98
CA PHE A 907 32.57 -28.51 -0.95
C PHE A 907 32.30 -27.67 0.32
N ARG A 908 32.08 -26.36 0.16
CA ARG A 908 31.76 -25.46 1.28
C ARG A 908 30.45 -25.84 1.99
N GLN A 909 29.42 -26.23 1.22
CA GLN A 909 28.16 -26.73 1.78
C GLN A 909 28.37 -27.96 2.64
N ARG A 910 29.18 -28.92 2.18
CA ARG A 910 29.48 -30.16 2.91
C ARG A 910 30.28 -29.91 4.17
N GLU A 911 31.39 -29.18 4.10
CA GLU A 911 32.23 -28.92 5.27
C GLU A 911 31.49 -28.07 6.31
N GLY A 912 30.73 -27.07 5.86
CA GLY A 912 29.87 -26.25 6.72
C GLY A 912 28.80 -27.06 7.43
N ALA A 913 28.08 -27.96 6.72
CA ALA A 913 27.02 -28.79 7.31
C ALA A 913 27.56 -29.84 8.31
N LEU A 914 28.81 -30.27 8.12
CA LEU A 914 29.50 -31.18 9.05
C LEU A 914 30.13 -30.46 10.25
N ASN A 915 30.02 -29.13 10.32
CA ASN A 915 30.64 -28.27 11.33
C ASN A 915 32.16 -28.47 11.47
N ARG A 916 32.84 -28.89 10.39
CA ARG A 916 34.26 -29.24 10.44
C ARG A 916 35.12 -27.99 10.40
N VAL A 917 36.10 -27.90 11.31
CA VAL A 917 37.10 -26.82 11.33
C VAL A 917 38.53 -27.36 11.11
N PRO A 918 39.45 -26.54 10.56
CA PRO A 918 40.85 -26.93 10.38
C PRO A 918 41.56 -27.26 11.70
N LYS A 919 42.69 -27.97 11.58
CA LYS A 919 43.55 -28.27 12.75
C LYS A 919 44.04 -26.96 13.39
N ASP A 920 43.99 -26.90 14.72
CA ASP A 920 44.38 -25.72 15.52
C ASP A 920 43.52 -24.46 15.28
N PHE A 921 42.36 -24.56 14.59
CA PHE A 921 41.45 -23.43 14.31
C PHE A 921 41.16 -22.54 15.53
N PHE A 922 40.73 -23.12 16.65
CA PHE A 922 40.40 -22.32 17.84
C PHE A 922 41.62 -21.59 18.42
N LYS A 923 42.82 -22.17 18.32
CA LYS A 923 44.05 -21.47 18.72
C LYS A 923 44.38 -20.31 17.79
N GLN A 924 44.05 -20.43 16.51
CA GLN A 924 44.21 -19.35 15.52
C GLN A 924 43.21 -18.21 15.75
N VAL A 925 41.95 -18.53 16.08
CA VAL A 925 40.97 -17.53 16.51
C VAL A 925 41.42 -16.83 17.79
N TRP A 926 41.96 -17.58 18.75
CA TRP A 926 42.53 -17.01 19.97
C TRP A 926 43.69 -16.04 19.68
N LEU A 927 44.62 -16.42 18.79
CA LEU A 927 45.70 -15.55 18.35
C LEU A 927 45.14 -14.25 17.76
N LEU A 928 44.11 -14.34 16.92
CA LEU A 928 43.46 -13.17 16.32
C LEU A 928 42.87 -12.19 17.35
N MET A 929 42.28 -12.72 18.42
CA MET A 929 41.72 -11.90 19.51
C MET A 929 42.80 -11.12 20.28
N GLN A 930 44.07 -11.55 20.27
CA GLN A 930 45.17 -10.79 20.90
C GLN A 930 45.54 -9.50 20.16
N HIS A 931 45.04 -9.33 18.93
CA HIS A 931 45.40 -8.23 18.04
C HIS A 931 44.22 -7.31 17.69
N CYS A 932 43.04 -7.55 18.25
CA CYS A 932 41.83 -6.74 18.02
C CYS A 932 41.00 -6.58 19.30
N LYS A 933 40.12 -5.58 19.32
CA LYS A 933 39.19 -5.36 20.44
C LYS A 933 38.26 -6.55 20.68
N GLY A 934 37.84 -7.22 19.61
CA GLY A 934 37.00 -8.41 19.66
C GLY A 934 36.53 -8.85 18.28
N LEU A 935 35.85 -9.98 18.22
CA LEU A 935 35.28 -10.55 16.99
C LEU A 935 33.76 -10.50 17.02
N VAL A 936 33.13 -10.21 15.88
CA VAL A 936 31.69 -10.38 15.68
C VAL A 936 31.45 -11.41 14.59
N ILE A 937 30.85 -12.54 14.96
CA ILE A 937 30.50 -13.64 14.06
C ILE A 937 28.98 -13.66 13.91
N GLY A 938 28.48 -13.22 12.75
CA GLY A 938 27.06 -13.01 12.49
C GLY A 938 26.63 -11.55 12.68
N ASP A 939 25.41 -11.34 13.18
CA ASP A 939 24.78 -10.02 13.22
C ASP A 939 25.55 -9.00 14.10
N LYS A 940 26.05 -7.91 13.50
CA LYS A 940 26.79 -6.82 14.20
C LYS A 940 26.05 -6.07 15.31
N LEU A 941 24.71 -6.08 15.30
CA LEU A 941 23.88 -5.43 16.31
C LEU A 941 23.33 -6.42 17.35
N GLU A 942 23.46 -7.73 17.12
CA GLU A 942 23.18 -8.74 18.14
C GLU A 942 24.38 -8.87 19.09
N ARG A 943 24.18 -8.49 20.34
CA ARG A 943 25.22 -8.49 21.36
C ARG A 943 25.76 -9.89 21.63
N ARG A 944 24.91 -10.92 21.54
CA ARG A 944 25.27 -12.34 21.74
C ARG A 944 26.14 -12.91 20.64
N ASN A 945 26.43 -12.16 19.58
CA ASN A 945 27.32 -12.56 18.49
C ASN A 945 28.75 -12.02 18.64
N ARG A 946 29.06 -11.43 19.79
CA ARG A 946 30.34 -10.76 20.07
C ARG A 946 31.23 -11.56 21.01
N LEU A 947 32.51 -11.62 20.66
CA LEU A 947 33.58 -12.15 21.50
C LEU A 947 34.49 -10.99 21.91
N GLU A 948 34.41 -10.61 23.18
CA GLU A 948 35.26 -9.56 23.76
C GLU A 948 36.66 -10.08 24.07
N SER A 949 37.69 -9.49 23.46
CA SER A 949 39.07 -9.95 23.65
C SER A 949 39.54 -9.76 25.09
N GLU A 950 39.27 -8.61 25.71
CA GLU A 950 39.74 -8.32 27.08
C GLU A 950 39.16 -9.30 28.11
N VAL A 951 37.85 -9.60 28.01
CA VAL A 951 37.16 -10.53 28.91
C VAL A 951 37.63 -11.96 28.66
N MET A 952 37.63 -12.41 27.41
CA MET A 952 37.94 -13.81 27.08
C MET A 952 39.41 -14.16 27.36
N LEU A 953 40.34 -13.25 27.06
CA LEU A 953 41.78 -13.46 27.28
C LEU A 953 42.18 -13.41 28.76
N SER A 954 41.35 -12.79 29.63
CA SER A 954 41.60 -12.73 31.07
C SER A 954 41.00 -13.90 31.84
N GLU A 955 39.90 -14.50 31.33
CA GLU A 955 39.16 -15.57 32.01
C GLU A 955 39.48 -16.98 31.50
N MET A 956 40.01 -17.13 30.28
CA MET A 956 40.18 -18.43 29.61
C MET A 956 41.57 -18.62 28.99
N THR A 957 41.82 -19.78 28.37
CA THR A 957 43.03 -20.05 27.58
C THR A 957 42.72 -20.67 26.20
N ALA A 958 43.66 -20.54 25.26
CA ALA A 958 43.52 -21.03 23.88
C ALA A 958 43.25 -22.55 23.73
N GLY A 959 43.52 -23.34 24.78
CA GLY A 959 43.32 -24.80 24.80
C GLY A 959 42.05 -25.24 25.53
N GLU A 960 41.31 -24.32 26.14
CA GLU A 960 40.13 -24.65 26.92
C GLU A 960 38.92 -24.98 26.03
N ARG A 961 38.19 -26.01 26.45
CA ARG A 961 37.01 -26.48 25.74
C ARG A 961 35.87 -25.46 25.76
N ASN A 962 35.77 -24.65 26.83
CA ASN A 962 34.73 -23.62 26.95
C ASN A 962 34.88 -22.52 25.89
N PHE A 963 36.11 -22.05 25.64
CA PHE A 963 36.38 -21.10 24.56
C PHE A 963 36.03 -21.69 23.19
N ALA A 964 36.41 -22.95 22.93
CA ALA A 964 36.06 -23.63 21.69
C ALA A 964 34.54 -23.75 21.48
N LEU A 965 33.80 -24.10 22.54
CA LEU A 965 32.33 -24.20 22.49
C LEU A 965 31.65 -22.84 22.25
N LEU A 966 32.19 -21.74 22.77
CA LEU A 966 31.68 -20.39 22.50
C LEU A 966 31.83 -20.01 21.01
N VAL A 967 33.02 -20.18 20.45
CA VAL A 967 33.28 -19.90 19.02
C VAL A 967 32.43 -20.82 18.13
N GLU A 968 32.34 -22.11 18.48
CA GLU A 968 31.52 -23.08 17.75
C GLU A 968 30.03 -22.75 17.81
N HIS A 969 29.53 -22.33 18.99
CA HIS A 969 28.15 -21.89 19.16
C HIS A 969 27.80 -20.71 18.24
N LEU A 970 28.66 -19.68 18.16
CA LEU A 970 28.43 -18.54 17.27
C LEU A 970 28.44 -18.93 15.78
N LEU A 971 29.40 -19.76 15.37
CA LEU A 971 29.42 -20.26 14.00
C LEU A 971 28.16 -21.10 13.71
N ASN A 972 27.63 -21.84 14.69
CA ASN A 972 26.46 -22.72 14.51
C ASN A 972 25.15 -21.94 14.36
N LYS A 973 25.12 -20.65 14.71
CA LYS A 973 23.97 -19.77 14.40
C LYS A 973 23.85 -19.47 12.90
N ILE A 974 24.93 -19.64 12.12
CA ILE A 974 24.92 -19.39 10.68
C ILE A 974 24.14 -20.50 9.97
N GLU A 975 22.94 -20.18 9.46
CA GLU A 975 22.04 -21.15 8.80
C GLU A 975 22.62 -21.70 7.48
N ALA A 976 23.27 -20.85 6.68
CA ALA A 976 23.77 -21.21 5.36
C ALA A 976 25.12 -21.95 5.47
N PRO A 977 25.22 -23.24 5.13
CA PRO A 977 26.44 -24.03 5.30
C PRO A 977 27.62 -23.48 4.50
N GLU A 978 27.40 -23.02 3.27
CA GLU A 978 28.45 -22.39 2.47
C GLU A 978 29.00 -21.10 3.12
N TYR A 979 28.14 -20.30 3.73
CA TYR A 979 28.54 -19.04 4.36
C TYR A 979 29.25 -19.26 5.69
N ARG A 980 28.82 -20.27 6.46
CA ARG A 980 29.54 -20.73 7.65
C ARG A 980 30.98 -21.10 7.29
N GLN A 981 31.16 -21.88 6.21
CA GLN A 981 32.50 -22.28 5.77
C GLN A 981 33.36 -21.08 5.34
N VAL A 982 32.77 -20.09 4.66
CA VAL A 982 33.49 -18.84 4.33
C VAL A 982 33.90 -18.05 5.58
N ASN A 983 33.11 -18.06 6.65
CA ASN A 983 33.51 -17.46 7.93
C ASN A 983 34.72 -18.17 8.55
N VAL A 984 34.77 -19.51 8.47
CA VAL A 984 35.93 -20.31 8.90
C VAL A 984 37.17 -19.98 8.06
N GLU A 985 37.03 -19.89 6.74
CA GLU A 985 38.11 -19.49 5.82
C GLU A 985 38.61 -18.07 6.12
N ALA A 986 37.69 -17.12 6.36
CA ALA A 986 38.03 -15.73 6.68
C ALA A 986 38.77 -15.60 8.03
N LEU A 987 38.33 -16.32 9.08
CA LEU A 987 39.00 -16.31 10.37
C LEU A 987 40.42 -16.89 10.30
N MET A 988 40.62 -17.94 9.50
CA MET A 988 41.95 -18.52 9.27
C MET A 988 42.88 -17.56 8.52
N GLU A 989 42.36 -16.84 7.53
CA GLU A 989 43.14 -15.84 6.80
C GLU A 989 43.50 -14.66 7.71
N LEU A 990 42.55 -14.13 8.48
CA LEU A 990 42.81 -13.07 9.45
C LEU A 990 43.85 -13.48 10.50
N ALA A 991 43.76 -14.72 11.02
CA ALA A 991 44.76 -15.28 11.94
C ALA A 991 46.15 -15.37 11.30
N THR A 992 46.22 -15.71 10.02
CA THR A 992 47.47 -15.74 9.25
C THR A 992 48.09 -14.35 9.10
N ILE A 993 47.26 -13.35 8.82
CA ILE A 993 47.69 -11.95 8.69
C ILE A 993 48.30 -11.47 10.00
N VAL A 994 47.65 -11.69 11.16
CA VAL A 994 48.21 -11.26 12.45
C VAL A 994 49.45 -12.06 12.86
N ALA A 995 49.51 -13.36 12.52
CA ALA A 995 50.68 -14.20 12.81
C ALA A 995 51.95 -13.68 12.10
N ASN A 996 51.79 -13.18 10.87
CA ASN A 996 52.87 -12.57 10.09
C ASN A 996 53.16 -11.12 10.51
N ASN A 997 52.27 -10.50 11.29
CA ASN A 997 52.37 -9.11 11.73
C ASN A 997 52.21 -8.98 13.26
N PRO A 998 53.20 -9.40 14.08
CA PRO A 998 53.06 -9.40 15.55
C PRO A 998 52.87 -8.02 16.20
N LYS A 999 53.12 -6.93 15.45
CA LYS A 999 52.92 -5.54 15.90
C LYS A 999 51.56 -4.96 15.49
N LEU A 1000 50.80 -5.67 14.68
CA LEU A 1000 49.48 -5.25 14.21
C LEU A 1000 48.53 -5.16 15.39
N GLN A 1001 47.85 -4.03 15.56
CA GLN A 1001 46.83 -3.83 16.58
C GLN A 1001 45.67 -3.06 15.97
N ILE A 1002 44.48 -3.66 16.05
CA ILE A 1002 43.23 -3.18 15.49
C ILE A 1002 42.39 -2.63 16.65
N GLU A 1003 41.98 -1.36 16.57
CA GLU A 1003 41.32 -0.68 17.68
C GLU A 1003 39.82 -1.02 17.78
N GLU A 1004 39.23 -1.54 16.71
CA GLU A 1004 37.81 -1.90 16.61
C GLU A 1004 37.55 -3.41 16.68
N TYR A 1005 36.25 -3.75 16.78
CA TYR A 1005 35.79 -5.11 16.54
C TYR A 1005 35.88 -5.43 15.05
N MET A 1006 36.33 -6.66 14.74
CA MET A 1006 36.25 -7.16 13.38
C MET A 1006 34.91 -7.85 13.15
N VAL A 1007 34.09 -7.24 12.28
CA VAL A 1007 32.79 -7.76 11.89
C VAL A 1007 32.93 -8.60 10.63
N LEU A 1008 32.79 -9.93 10.75
CA LEU A 1008 33.03 -10.82 9.61
C LEU A 1008 32.04 -10.61 8.47
N ASP A 1009 30.77 -10.32 8.76
CA ASP A 1009 29.75 -10.02 7.74
C ASP A 1009 30.14 -8.83 6.85
N VAL A 1010 30.71 -7.78 7.46
CA VAL A 1010 31.16 -6.58 6.75
C VAL A 1010 32.38 -6.90 5.91
N LEU A 1011 33.36 -7.57 6.49
CA LEU A 1011 34.60 -7.97 5.81
C LEU A 1011 34.31 -8.87 4.60
N ILE A 1012 33.54 -9.93 4.78
CA ILE A 1012 33.17 -10.86 3.71
C ILE A 1012 32.29 -10.15 2.67
N GLY A 1013 31.37 -9.27 3.10
CA GLY A 1013 30.55 -8.48 2.18
C GLY A 1013 31.37 -7.58 1.26
N HIS A 1014 32.44 -6.95 1.78
CA HIS A 1014 33.40 -6.19 0.96
C HIS A 1014 34.25 -7.09 0.08
N ALA A 1015 34.65 -8.28 0.56
CA ALA A 1015 35.38 -9.26 -0.26
C ALA A 1015 34.56 -9.70 -1.48
N VAL A 1016 33.29 -10.03 -1.29
CA VAL A 1016 32.33 -10.36 -2.36
C VAL A 1016 32.19 -9.20 -3.35
N ARG A 1017 32.06 -7.97 -2.83
CA ARG A 1017 31.95 -6.76 -3.66
C ARG A 1017 33.18 -6.53 -4.52
N LEU A 1018 34.36 -6.59 -3.92
CA LEU A 1018 35.63 -6.38 -4.62
C LEU A 1018 35.84 -7.47 -5.69
N ALA A 1019 35.52 -8.73 -5.38
CA ALA A 1019 35.56 -9.83 -6.34
C ALA A 1019 34.63 -9.62 -7.52
N TRP A 1020 33.42 -9.12 -7.30
CA TRP A 1020 32.47 -8.86 -8.37
C TRP A 1020 32.91 -7.71 -9.27
N LEU A 1021 33.35 -6.60 -8.66
CA LEU A 1021 33.74 -5.38 -9.37
C LEU A 1021 35.02 -5.55 -10.20
N GLU A 1022 35.97 -6.36 -9.73
CA GLU A 1022 37.19 -6.67 -10.49
C GLU A 1022 36.86 -7.48 -11.76
N ASN A 1023 35.86 -8.36 -11.68
CA ASN A 1023 35.38 -9.14 -12.83
C ASN A 1023 34.39 -8.36 -13.73
N HIS A 1024 33.73 -7.31 -13.20
CA HIS A 1024 32.71 -6.53 -13.91
C HIS A 1024 32.87 -5.00 -13.71
N PRO A 1025 33.97 -4.38 -14.18
CA PRO A 1025 34.30 -2.98 -13.89
C PRO A 1025 33.26 -1.97 -14.41
N HIS A 1026 32.54 -2.30 -15.49
CA HIS A 1026 31.53 -1.42 -16.10
C HIS A 1026 30.21 -1.34 -15.32
N ARG A 1027 29.98 -2.20 -14.32
CA ARG A 1027 28.73 -2.27 -13.54
C ARG A 1027 28.85 -1.65 -12.15
N ARG A 1028 29.87 -0.82 -11.90
CA ARG A 1028 30.18 -0.26 -10.57
C ARG A 1028 29.00 0.49 -9.93
N ASP A 1029 28.25 1.25 -10.73
CA ASP A 1029 27.11 2.05 -10.27
C ASP A 1029 25.83 1.20 -10.05
N TYR A 1030 25.83 -0.04 -10.54
CA TYR A 1030 24.70 -0.98 -10.49
C TYR A 1030 24.94 -2.16 -9.53
N TYR A 1031 25.99 -2.13 -8.71
CA TYR A 1031 26.35 -3.26 -7.82
C TYR A 1031 25.21 -3.70 -6.90
N ASP A 1032 24.37 -2.76 -6.45
CA ASP A 1032 23.21 -3.08 -5.61
C ASP A 1032 22.18 -3.98 -6.33
N GLU A 1033 22.11 -3.92 -7.66
CA GLU A 1033 21.27 -4.80 -8.49
C GLU A 1033 21.92 -6.18 -8.71
N ASP A 1034 23.26 -6.24 -8.72
CA ASP A 1034 24.05 -7.44 -8.99
C ASP A 1034 24.37 -8.28 -7.74
N LYS A 1035 24.04 -7.78 -6.53
CA LYS A 1035 24.43 -8.41 -5.26
C LYS A 1035 23.94 -9.86 -5.15
N ALA A 1036 22.75 -10.16 -5.66
CA ALA A 1036 22.17 -11.52 -5.64
C ALA A 1036 22.96 -12.53 -6.50
N THR A 1037 23.63 -12.08 -7.57
CA THR A 1037 24.50 -12.91 -8.40
C THR A 1037 25.94 -12.92 -7.90
N ALA A 1038 26.38 -11.86 -7.22
CA ALA A 1038 27.74 -11.74 -6.68
C ALA A 1038 28.03 -12.80 -5.59
N TRP A 1039 27.09 -13.05 -4.68
CA TRP A 1039 27.27 -14.04 -3.60
C TRP A 1039 27.45 -15.47 -4.11
N PRO A 1040 26.57 -16.03 -4.98
CA PRO A 1040 26.80 -17.34 -5.59
C PRO A 1040 28.12 -17.43 -6.35
N SER A 1041 28.51 -16.36 -7.06
CA SER A 1041 29.80 -16.32 -7.76
C SER A 1041 30.97 -16.42 -6.78
N PHE A 1042 30.90 -15.73 -5.65
CA PHE A 1042 31.93 -15.79 -4.60
C PHE A 1042 31.98 -17.17 -3.94
N TYR A 1043 30.84 -17.83 -3.70
CA TYR A 1043 30.83 -19.20 -3.16
C TYR A 1043 31.44 -20.25 -4.10
N ASN A 1044 31.47 -19.97 -5.40
CA ASN A 1044 32.13 -20.83 -6.40
C ASN A 1044 33.65 -20.57 -6.53
N SER A 1045 34.16 -19.50 -5.90
CA SER A 1045 35.60 -19.19 -5.92
C SER A 1045 36.42 -20.23 -5.14
N SER A 1046 37.68 -20.40 -5.52
CA SER A 1046 38.57 -21.28 -4.75
C SER A 1046 38.83 -20.72 -3.34
N PRO A 1047 39.24 -21.54 -2.36
CA PRO A 1047 39.66 -21.04 -1.04
C PRO A 1047 40.79 -20.02 -1.13
N GLN A 1048 41.68 -20.15 -2.12
CA GLN A 1048 42.76 -19.20 -2.39
C GLN A 1048 42.21 -17.83 -2.86
N ASP A 1049 41.24 -17.84 -3.77
CA ASP A 1049 40.60 -16.60 -4.23
C ASP A 1049 39.82 -15.94 -3.10
N CYS A 1050 39.12 -16.74 -2.29
CA CYS A 1050 38.43 -16.25 -1.10
C CYS A 1050 39.41 -15.58 -0.13
N ALA A 1051 40.52 -16.23 0.21
CA ALA A 1051 41.58 -15.66 1.04
C ALA A 1051 42.15 -14.35 0.45
N ASN A 1052 42.44 -14.33 -0.85
CA ASN A 1052 42.90 -13.12 -1.56
C ASN A 1052 41.90 -11.96 -1.44
N TYR A 1053 40.60 -12.22 -1.59
CA TYR A 1053 39.58 -11.17 -1.50
C TYR A 1053 39.29 -10.75 -0.06
N ILE A 1054 39.43 -11.64 0.92
CA ILE A 1054 39.39 -11.30 2.35
C ILE A 1054 40.56 -10.38 2.71
N LEU A 1055 41.77 -10.67 2.23
CA LEU A 1055 42.94 -9.80 2.38
C LEU A 1055 42.69 -8.43 1.73
N LYS A 1056 42.20 -8.39 0.47
CA LYS A 1056 41.87 -7.14 -0.22
C LYS A 1056 40.79 -6.34 0.53
N ALA A 1057 39.78 -7.01 1.09
CA ALA A 1057 38.74 -6.36 1.87
C ALA A 1057 39.28 -5.81 3.20
N PHE A 1058 40.11 -6.58 3.91
CA PHE A 1058 40.75 -6.14 5.14
C PHE A 1058 41.63 -4.91 4.87
N ARG A 1059 42.46 -4.96 3.83
CA ARG A 1059 43.26 -3.83 3.36
C ARG A 1059 42.41 -2.61 2.99
N PHE A 1060 41.37 -2.81 2.19
CA PHE A 1060 40.43 -1.77 1.80
C PHE A 1060 39.83 -1.07 3.03
N LEU A 1061 39.42 -1.82 4.06
CA LEU A 1061 38.86 -1.23 5.29
C LEU A 1061 39.90 -0.46 6.12
N THR A 1062 41.19 -0.76 5.97
CA THR A 1062 42.28 -0.05 6.68
C THR A 1062 42.82 1.19 5.93
N GLU A 1063 42.71 1.26 4.60
CA GLU A 1063 43.25 2.35 3.78
C GLU A 1063 42.47 3.67 3.93
N PHE A 1064 41.17 3.64 4.25
CA PHE A 1064 40.31 4.84 4.27
C PHE A 1064 40.60 5.86 5.37
N VAL A 1065 41.45 5.53 6.34
CA VAL A 1065 41.80 6.45 7.44
C VAL A 1065 42.75 7.56 6.96
N GLN A 1066 43.42 7.42 5.80
CA GLN A 1066 44.46 8.37 5.35
C GLN A 1066 43.96 9.55 4.49
N ASP A 1067 42.72 9.52 3.99
CA ASP A 1067 42.14 10.57 3.12
C ASP A 1067 41.21 11.55 3.87
N VAL A 1068 41.32 11.65 5.20
CA VAL A 1068 40.60 12.63 6.05
C VAL A 1068 41.54 13.67 6.62
#